data_AF-A0A0F7TNL1-F1
#
_entry.id   AF-A0A0F7TNL1-F1
#
_cell.length_a   1.000
_cell.length_b   1.000
_cell.length_c   1.000
_cell.angle_alpha   90.00
_cell.angle_beta   90.00
_cell.angle_gamma   90.00
#
_symmetry.space_group_name_H-M   'P 1'
#
loop_
_entity.id
_entity.type
_entity.pdbx_description
1 polymer ?
#
loop_
_entity_poly.entity_id
_entity_poly.type
_entity_poly.pdbx_seq_one_letter_code
_entity_poly.pdbx_strand_id
1 'polypeptide(L)'
;MAAIGDSYSAGIGAGDRLGTIVEALDAESDWACSRYDHAYPYLIHTDDRLGDPAARTFQFKSCSGAVIADVIKDQIPSISSNQQVILLSAGGNDAELSNILNQCIFQWAVLSSSQVIVAKLAALADSNYAWAKDFDWDSLGLGCDGQLARTRDLIAGDAFSNSLDAVISAAKAKLGSDGMVYYTGYAKFFAEDLSAACDSVSWSTWIYKLYNIFQGVQKLTRDHRKTMNDLVDAVNSQISAAVQRAGAQVKFVDYDSYVGDFNGRFCENGVDESTTESNTRSGLMFYELDTWDLLGRNPWKRSQDNPLEGTFEGSVNQFAQITLLMDPDAKLSDQDFVSDASTDSIVASKMALVEDMSVSGLEIPNILPDGYGRVFHPQILLHAFIADLVIYEMVNKNEQDHGFPAIPEKLSFDSCPYYPSTGSNSSNGGDGQQIAVASYINPLADPDAWNRLIGYSKAKMPILIANVVNGPDSAIDPSWTDVIERASASGKTVLGYVRTGYLGVSQQKFLTRLGSSDLADWTAQIEEDVDMWYKLYGNSIGGIFFDEGWPECGDNNQYVDLYKHINDYTKRAHPGALTILNPGSPMASCFEDTMDTLLTFELDYTAYTNSYTPNDWTPKDPRKLWHIVYNVPESAIDEVAKLAKERGAGFLQLTNDLLPNPYDNLPSDSYMTSTMNAVDGGSPLNAKASSWASGSNAETVSGLSVLKSDYSSAKLSWNPASSTLGYYVYSGDIVIASVPSSMTAITIGGLQPGTSYIFKVSAVGGGGNVGSSSNTVTVDTESLPGGQTVANYQSSPGEGSTTIQADILVPYAFIRLYIWDSVGCEFDTDPGWSVNFEIDEYVCTKYMVEGTTLYKYSGTLPEGSTAPPWSWSVVGSISLDITDYTYKWILPLGTATIDTSKFVVQAQGYNPLTNIFDPLPNDYDCKGSSMCTTPDFLKWCDKAVNTIQRDDDAYYTSNGSTLTGNCWGDQTRSCGVFIQGDDCSISGNDLWNDYQNIRKIGGCKKCGSYHRDDGCLVTINYVYQCDNHG
;
A
#
# COMPACT_ATOMS: atom_id res chain seq x y z
N MET A 1 -23.66 30.67 -17.58
CA MET A 1 -22.44 29.94 -18.00
C MET A 1 -22.87 28.66 -18.68
N ALA A 2 -22.15 28.23 -19.71
CA ALA A 2 -22.38 26.95 -20.36
C ALA A 2 -21.06 26.20 -20.56
N ALA A 3 -21.14 24.87 -20.58
CA ALA A 3 -20.02 24.00 -20.93
C ALA A 3 -20.43 23.11 -22.09
N ILE A 4 -19.63 23.12 -23.16
CA ILE A 4 -19.82 22.33 -24.37
C ILE A 4 -18.48 21.68 -24.72
N GLY A 5 -18.52 20.51 -25.32
CA GLY A 5 -17.32 19.81 -25.72
C GLY A 5 -17.41 18.29 -25.70
N ASP A 6 -16.24 17.67 -25.70
CA ASP A 6 -16.05 16.23 -25.73
C ASP A 6 -15.91 15.61 -24.33
N SER A 7 -15.33 14.40 -24.28
CA SER A 7 -15.10 13.62 -23.07
C SER A 7 -14.16 14.27 -22.05
N TYR A 8 -13.23 15.14 -22.47
CA TYR A 8 -12.35 15.89 -21.56
C TYR A 8 -13.11 17.01 -20.84
N SER A 9 -14.20 17.51 -21.43
CA SER A 9 -15.10 18.45 -20.76
C SER A 9 -16.20 17.74 -19.98
N ALA A 10 -16.68 16.59 -20.45
CA ALA A 10 -17.65 15.76 -19.72
C ALA A 10 -17.05 15.13 -18.45
N GLY A 11 -15.73 14.90 -18.45
CA GLY A 11 -14.96 14.43 -17.29
C GLY A 11 -15.05 12.93 -17.06
N ILE A 12 -14.89 12.13 -18.12
CA ILE A 12 -14.96 10.66 -18.04
C ILE A 12 -14.12 10.13 -16.87
N GLY A 13 -14.80 9.46 -15.94
CA GLY A 13 -14.19 8.84 -14.76
C GLY A 13 -13.89 9.79 -13.60
N ALA A 14 -14.08 11.10 -13.74
CA ALA A 14 -13.78 12.09 -12.71
C ALA A 14 -14.92 12.21 -11.69
N GLY A 15 -14.97 11.32 -10.69
CA GLY A 15 -15.96 11.34 -9.62
C GLY A 15 -17.25 10.57 -9.96
N ASP A 16 -18.40 11.13 -9.59
CA ASP A 16 -19.71 10.53 -9.84
C ASP A 16 -20.34 10.99 -11.15
N ARG A 17 -20.86 10.02 -11.92
CA ARG A 17 -21.57 10.29 -13.16
C ARG A 17 -22.89 10.96 -12.81
N LEU A 18 -23.14 12.10 -13.41
CA LEU A 18 -24.33 12.91 -13.24
C LEU A 18 -25.55 12.27 -13.92
N GLY A 19 -26.74 12.60 -13.41
CA GLY A 19 -28.01 12.06 -13.90
C GLY A 19 -28.34 10.67 -13.35
N THR A 20 -29.40 10.07 -13.87
CA THR A 20 -29.81 8.71 -13.50
C THR A 20 -29.88 7.79 -14.70
N ILE A 21 -29.75 6.48 -14.48
CA ILE A 21 -29.86 5.47 -15.55
C ILE A 21 -31.20 5.54 -16.33
N VAL A 22 -32.27 6.01 -15.70
CA VAL A 22 -33.58 6.18 -16.36
C VAL A 22 -33.54 7.30 -17.39
N GLU A 23 -32.65 8.28 -17.21
CA GLU A 23 -32.44 9.39 -18.14
C GLU A 23 -31.58 8.99 -19.35
N ALA A 24 -30.93 7.80 -19.33
CA ALA A 24 -30.19 7.26 -20.48
C ALA A 24 -31.05 7.12 -21.76
N LEU A 25 -32.38 7.10 -21.61
CA LEU A 25 -33.34 7.07 -22.70
C LEU A 25 -33.38 8.38 -23.51
N ASP A 26 -32.85 9.48 -22.95
CA ASP A 26 -32.59 10.73 -23.62
C ASP A 26 -31.08 10.83 -23.93
N ALA A 27 -30.75 10.80 -25.22
CA ALA A 27 -29.37 10.84 -25.70
C ALA A 27 -28.62 12.14 -25.33
N GLU A 28 -29.34 13.20 -24.93
CA GLU A 28 -28.75 14.47 -24.49
C GLU A 28 -28.60 14.60 -22.96
N SER A 29 -29.05 13.58 -22.20
CA SER A 29 -29.01 13.57 -20.73
C SER A 29 -27.59 13.57 -20.18
N ASP A 30 -27.44 13.98 -18.92
CA ASP A 30 -26.17 13.93 -18.20
C ASP A 30 -25.61 12.51 -18.14
N TRP A 31 -26.50 11.53 -17.94
CA TRP A 31 -26.14 10.13 -17.95
C TRP A 31 -25.66 9.71 -19.34
N ALA A 32 -26.45 9.85 -20.40
CA ALA A 32 -26.06 9.41 -21.75
C ALA A 32 -24.75 10.04 -22.25
N CYS A 33 -24.53 11.31 -21.95
CA CYS A 33 -23.32 12.02 -22.32
C CYS A 33 -22.08 11.76 -21.44
N SER A 34 -22.23 10.93 -20.40
CA SER A 34 -21.19 10.60 -19.43
C SER A 34 -20.57 11.83 -18.78
N ARG A 35 -21.42 12.74 -18.26
CA ARG A 35 -20.96 13.92 -17.50
C ARG A 35 -20.69 13.55 -16.05
N TYR A 36 -19.67 14.13 -15.45
CA TYR A 36 -19.27 13.84 -14.07
C TYR A 36 -19.18 15.09 -13.19
N ASP A 37 -19.33 14.90 -11.88
CA ASP A 37 -19.33 15.97 -10.87
C ASP A 37 -17.93 16.52 -10.52
N HIS A 38 -16.83 15.84 -10.87
CA HIS A 38 -15.47 16.41 -10.77
C HIS A 38 -14.89 16.80 -12.13
N ALA A 39 -15.73 16.87 -13.17
CA ALA A 39 -15.32 17.46 -14.44
C ALA A 39 -14.99 18.95 -14.24
N TYR A 40 -13.93 19.45 -14.89
CA TYR A 40 -13.50 20.84 -14.74
C TYR A 40 -14.63 21.88 -14.92
N PRO A 41 -15.61 21.70 -15.84
CA PRO A 41 -16.70 22.67 -15.95
C PRO A 41 -17.64 22.69 -14.74
N TYR A 42 -17.85 21.53 -14.11
CA TYR A 42 -18.64 21.40 -12.90
C TYR A 42 -17.92 22.04 -11.72
N LEU A 43 -16.61 21.79 -11.59
CA LEU A 43 -15.77 22.41 -10.56
C LEU A 43 -15.78 23.95 -10.67
N ILE A 44 -15.62 24.50 -11.88
CA ILE A 44 -15.73 25.95 -12.12
C ILE A 44 -17.11 26.47 -11.73
N HIS A 45 -18.17 25.74 -12.04
CA HIS A 45 -19.53 26.12 -11.69
C HIS A 45 -19.73 26.24 -10.18
N THR A 46 -19.14 25.34 -9.39
CA THR A 46 -19.29 25.32 -7.93
C THR A 46 -18.28 26.21 -7.20
N ASP A 47 -17.31 26.80 -7.89
CA ASP A 47 -16.20 27.52 -7.26
C ASP A 47 -16.58 28.92 -6.73
N ASP A 48 -16.42 29.16 -5.43
CA ASP A 48 -16.81 30.41 -4.77
C ASP A 48 -16.00 31.65 -5.20
N ARG A 49 -14.83 31.50 -5.83
CA ARG A 49 -14.02 32.65 -6.33
C ARG A 49 -14.77 33.43 -7.41
N LEU A 50 -15.73 32.78 -8.08
CA LEU A 50 -16.60 33.40 -9.09
C LEU A 50 -17.90 33.98 -8.49
N GLY A 51 -17.97 34.10 -7.16
CA GLY A 51 -19.13 34.55 -6.42
C GLY A 51 -20.10 33.42 -6.06
N ASP A 52 -21.25 33.79 -5.48
CA ASP A 52 -22.27 32.85 -4.99
C ASP A 52 -22.66 31.81 -6.07
N PRO A 53 -22.35 30.52 -5.89
CA PRO A 53 -22.74 29.46 -6.81
C PRO A 53 -24.25 29.40 -7.06
N ALA A 54 -25.07 29.67 -6.03
CA ALA A 54 -26.53 29.64 -6.14
C ALA A 54 -27.08 30.76 -7.04
N ALA A 55 -26.31 31.82 -7.25
CA ALA A 55 -26.66 32.92 -8.15
C ALA A 55 -26.25 32.66 -9.62
N ARG A 56 -25.54 31.57 -9.91
CA ARG A 56 -25.06 31.23 -11.27
C ARG A 56 -25.97 30.22 -11.94
N THR A 57 -26.45 30.54 -13.14
CA THR A 57 -27.10 29.56 -14.02
C THR A 57 -26.03 28.84 -14.84
N PHE A 58 -25.97 27.51 -14.70
CA PHE A 58 -25.06 26.64 -15.43
C PHE A 58 -25.80 25.67 -16.36
N GLN A 59 -25.27 25.48 -17.57
CA GLN A 59 -25.79 24.57 -18.58
C GLN A 59 -24.67 23.64 -19.04
N PHE A 60 -24.65 22.42 -18.51
CA PHE A 60 -23.64 21.42 -18.84
C PHE A 60 -24.12 20.59 -20.04
N LYS A 61 -23.45 20.74 -21.19
CA LYS A 61 -23.85 20.15 -22.48
C LYS A 61 -22.75 19.35 -23.18
N SER A 62 -21.55 19.29 -22.61
CA SER A 62 -20.45 18.43 -23.08
C SER A 62 -20.87 16.96 -23.17
N CYS A 63 -20.33 16.21 -24.12
CA CYS A 63 -20.76 14.84 -24.37
C CYS A 63 -19.59 13.98 -24.84
N SER A 64 -19.45 12.79 -24.24
CA SER A 64 -18.42 11.83 -24.63
C SER A 64 -18.52 11.43 -26.09
N GLY A 65 -17.39 11.39 -26.79
CA GLY A 65 -17.30 11.02 -28.21
C GLY A 65 -17.68 12.14 -29.19
N ALA A 66 -18.16 13.29 -28.71
CA ALA A 66 -18.56 14.40 -29.59
C ALA A 66 -17.40 14.89 -30.45
N VAL A 67 -17.62 14.95 -31.77
CA VAL A 67 -16.76 15.69 -32.70
C VAL A 67 -17.24 17.15 -32.81
N ILE A 68 -16.44 18.01 -33.43
CA ILE A 68 -16.79 19.43 -33.62
C ILE A 68 -18.16 19.60 -34.28
N ALA A 69 -18.50 18.74 -35.24
CA ALA A 69 -19.80 18.77 -35.91
C ALA A 69 -20.97 18.57 -34.94
N ASP A 70 -20.84 17.68 -33.96
CA ASP A 70 -21.87 17.39 -32.94
C ASP A 70 -22.00 18.56 -31.97
N VAL A 71 -20.88 19.18 -31.57
CA VAL A 71 -20.89 20.38 -30.72
C VAL A 71 -21.67 21.51 -31.40
N ILE A 72 -21.49 21.71 -32.71
CA ILE A 72 -22.20 22.75 -33.48
C ILE A 72 -23.68 22.42 -33.64
N LYS A 73 -24.00 21.17 -33.93
CA LYS A 73 -25.34 20.75 -34.34
C LYS A 73 -26.27 20.48 -33.15
N ASP A 74 -25.73 19.89 -32.09
CA ASP A 74 -26.53 19.32 -31.02
C ASP A 74 -26.30 20.10 -29.70
N GLN A 75 -25.04 20.43 -29.35
CA GLN A 75 -24.76 21.09 -28.06
C GLN A 75 -25.01 22.60 -28.06
N ILE A 76 -24.43 23.37 -29.00
CA ILE A 76 -24.54 24.83 -29.05
C ILE A 76 -26.00 25.31 -29.19
N PRO A 77 -26.87 24.68 -29.98
CA PRO A 77 -28.27 25.10 -30.06
C PRO A 77 -29.02 24.95 -28.74
N SER A 78 -28.67 23.93 -27.95
CA SER A 78 -29.31 23.61 -26.66
C SER A 78 -28.99 24.61 -25.54
N ILE A 79 -27.93 25.42 -25.67
CA ILE A 79 -27.57 26.44 -24.67
C ILE A 79 -28.29 27.76 -24.93
N SER A 80 -28.70 28.46 -23.86
CA SER A 80 -29.36 29.77 -23.98
C SER A 80 -28.40 30.85 -24.51
N SER A 81 -28.92 31.90 -25.15
CA SER A 81 -28.15 33.08 -25.55
C SER A 81 -27.74 33.95 -24.34
N ASN A 82 -26.92 34.97 -24.59
CA ASN A 82 -26.42 35.92 -23.58
C ASN A 82 -25.56 35.26 -22.49
N GLN A 83 -24.73 34.27 -22.87
CA GLN A 83 -23.76 33.66 -21.96
C GLN A 83 -22.61 34.61 -21.65
N GLN A 84 -22.26 34.74 -20.38
CA GLN A 84 -21.05 35.44 -19.94
C GLN A 84 -19.80 34.57 -20.09
N VAL A 85 -19.95 33.25 -19.94
CA VAL A 85 -18.87 32.27 -20.03
C VAL A 85 -19.36 31.06 -20.81
N ILE A 86 -18.58 30.65 -21.80
CA ILE A 86 -18.68 29.35 -22.46
C ILE A 86 -17.35 28.61 -22.30
N LEU A 87 -17.39 27.43 -21.71
CA LEU A 87 -16.26 26.51 -21.62
C LEU A 87 -16.32 25.56 -22.82
N LEU A 88 -15.22 25.42 -23.56
CA LEU A 88 -15.16 24.64 -24.80
C LEU A 88 -13.93 23.72 -24.82
N SER A 89 -14.15 22.43 -25.06
CA SER A 89 -13.10 21.45 -25.39
C SER A 89 -13.57 20.59 -26.56
N ALA A 90 -12.92 20.67 -27.71
CA ALA A 90 -13.27 19.88 -28.89
C ALA A 90 -12.08 19.79 -29.85
N GLY A 91 -12.06 18.75 -30.69
CA GLY A 91 -11.06 18.54 -31.73
C GLY A 91 -10.22 17.27 -31.55
N GLY A 92 -10.18 16.68 -30.34
CA GLY A 92 -9.48 15.42 -30.09
C GLY A 92 -10.09 14.23 -30.84
N ASN A 93 -11.41 14.13 -30.86
CA ASN A 93 -12.12 13.08 -31.62
C ASN A 93 -12.02 13.30 -33.14
N ASP A 94 -12.04 14.55 -33.60
CA ASP A 94 -11.81 14.92 -35.01
C ASP A 94 -10.39 14.58 -35.49
N ALA A 95 -9.44 14.47 -34.55
CA ALA A 95 -8.08 13.97 -34.76
C ALA A 95 -7.96 12.43 -34.59
N GLU A 96 -9.08 11.69 -34.54
CA GLU A 96 -9.10 10.22 -34.50
C GLU A 96 -8.33 9.58 -33.31
N LEU A 97 -8.34 10.20 -32.13
CA LEU A 97 -7.65 9.68 -30.94
C LEU A 97 -8.01 8.22 -30.62
N SER A 98 -9.29 7.84 -30.69
CA SER A 98 -9.73 6.45 -30.45
C SER A 98 -9.10 5.44 -31.41
N ASN A 99 -8.84 5.82 -32.67
CA ASN A 99 -8.15 4.99 -33.64
C ASN A 99 -6.65 4.89 -33.33
N ILE A 100 -6.02 5.95 -32.82
CA ILE A 100 -4.63 5.89 -32.33
C ILE A 100 -4.53 4.92 -31.15
N LEU A 101 -5.43 5.03 -30.18
CA LEU A 101 -5.47 4.12 -29.03
C LEU A 101 -5.65 2.67 -29.47
N ASN A 102 -6.52 2.42 -30.45
CA ASN A 102 -6.68 1.10 -31.05
C ASN A 102 -5.42 0.61 -31.76
N GLN A 103 -4.85 1.39 -32.69
CA GLN A 103 -3.76 0.92 -33.56
C GLN A 103 -2.38 0.89 -32.88
N CYS A 104 -2.14 1.79 -31.92
CA CYS A 104 -0.83 2.02 -31.31
C CYS A 104 -0.70 1.56 -29.86
N ILE A 105 -1.80 1.54 -29.09
CA ILE A 105 -1.75 1.29 -27.64
C ILE A 105 -2.34 -0.08 -27.28
N PHE A 106 -3.65 -0.20 -27.42
CA PHE A 106 -4.41 -1.32 -26.86
C PHE A 106 -4.66 -2.46 -27.84
N GLN A 107 -4.54 -2.22 -29.15
CA GLN A 107 -4.81 -3.23 -30.17
C GLN A 107 -6.16 -3.94 -30.01
N TRP A 108 -7.22 -3.19 -29.68
CA TRP A 108 -8.56 -3.77 -29.48
C TRP A 108 -9.08 -4.48 -30.72
N ALA A 109 -8.83 -3.94 -31.92
CA ALA A 109 -9.12 -4.52 -33.22
C ALA A 109 -8.11 -4.04 -34.27
N VAL A 110 -7.01 -4.78 -34.44
CA VAL A 110 -5.99 -4.52 -35.48
C VAL A 110 -5.97 -5.69 -36.45
N LEU A 111 -6.21 -5.40 -37.72
CA LEU A 111 -6.41 -6.40 -38.77
C LEU A 111 -5.52 -6.11 -39.98
N SER A 112 -5.16 -7.13 -40.76
CA SER A 112 -4.61 -6.92 -42.11
C SER A 112 -5.71 -6.49 -43.08
N SER A 113 -5.36 -5.85 -44.20
CA SER A 113 -6.33 -5.44 -45.23
C SER A 113 -7.21 -6.59 -45.73
N SER A 114 -6.69 -7.83 -45.74
CA SER A 114 -7.48 -9.01 -46.09
C SER A 114 -8.47 -9.43 -45.00
N GLN A 115 -8.08 -9.30 -43.73
CA GLN A 115 -8.94 -9.58 -42.57
C GLN A 115 -10.03 -8.52 -42.43
N VAL A 116 -9.76 -7.26 -42.74
CA VAL A 116 -10.78 -6.18 -42.75
C VAL A 116 -11.96 -6.54 -43.66
N ILE A 117 -11.70 -7.05 -44.86
CA ILE A 117 -12.77 -7.47 -45.79
C ILE A 117 -13.62 -8.59 -45.18
N VAL A 118 -12.97 -9.56 -44.53
CA VAL A 118 -13.66 -10.69 -43.90
C VAL A 118 -14.50 -10.23 -42.71
N ALA A 119 -13.92 -9.44 -41.80
CA ALA A 119 -14.60 -8.89 -40.63
C ALA A 119 -15.81 -8.04 -41.03
N LYS A 120 -15.66 -7.18 -42.04
CA LYS A 120 -16.73 -6.34 -42.58
C LYS A 120 -17.89 -7.18 -43.13
N LEU A 121 -17.59 -8.20 -43.93
CA LEU A 121 -18.63 -9.07 -44.48
C LEU A 121 -19.34 -9.88 -43.39
N ALA A 122 -18.60 -10.35 -42.39
CA ALA A 122 -19.16 -11.08 -41.26
C ALA A 122 -20.09 -10.20 -40.40
N ALA A 123 -19.65 -8.99 -40.04
CA ALA A 123 -20.43 -8.07 -39.23
C ALA A 123 -21.68 -7.57 -39.97
N LEU A 124 -21.58 -7.25 -41.27
CA LEU A 124 -22.75 -6.85 -42.07
C LEU A 124 -23.77 -7.97 -42.29
N ALA A 125 -23.37 -9.23 -42.12
CA ALA A 125 -24.24 -10.40 -42.27
C ALA A 125 -24.94 -10.79 -40.96
N ASP A 126 -24.52 -10.24 -39.82
CA ASP A 126 -25.07 -10.54 -38.50
C ASP A 126 -25.85 -9.33 -37.94
N SER A 127 -27.13 -9.54 -37.65
CA SER A 127 -28.02 -8.49 -37.11
C SER A 127 -27.59 -7.97 -35.73
N ASN A 128 -26.74 -8.71 -35.00
CA ASN A 128 -26.19 -8.28 -33.71
C ASN A 128 -25.18 -7.11 -33.85
N TYR A 129 -24.68 -6.85 -35.07
CA TYR A 129 -23.72 -5.79 -35.36
C TYR A 129 -24.37 -4.67 -36.19
N ALA A 130 -25.53 -4.18 -35.77
CA ALA A 130 -26.30 -3.20 -36.54
C ALA A 130 -25.52 -1.90 -36.86
N TRP A 131 -24.58 -1.51 -35.98
CA TRP A 131 -23.65 -0.38 -36.15
C TRP A 131 -22.62 -0.58 -37.28
N ALA A 132 -22.38 -1.83 -37.72
CA ALA A 132 -21.34 -2.17 -38.69
C ALA A 132 -21.47 -1.46 -40.04
N LYS A 133 -22.67 -0.99 -40.40
CA LYS A 133 -22.95 -0.35 -41.68
C LYS A 133 -22.22 0.98 -41.84
N ASP A 134 -22.17 1.76 -40.76
CA ASP A 134 -21.68 3.14 -40.77
C ASP A 134 -20.26 3.25 -40.16
N PHE A 135 -19.66 2.12 -39.78
CA PHE A 135 -18.32 2.01 -39.23
C PHE A 135 -17.20 2.18 -40.30
N ASP A 136 -16.12 2.92 -39.96
CA ASP A 136 -14.93 3.06 -40.81
C ASP A 136 -14.03 1.81 -40.73
N TRP A 137 -14.38 0.79 -41.51
CA TRP A 137 -13.64 -0.46 -41.58
C TRP A 137 -12.20 -0.32 -42.06
N ASP A 138 -11.91 0.66 -42.91
CA ASP A 138 -10.58 0.80 -43.52
C ASP A 138 -9.54 1.24 -42.47
N SER A 139 -9.98 1.93 -41.42
CA SER A 139 -9.13 2.34 -40.28
C SER A 139 -8.45 1.16 -39.56
N LEU A 140 -9.12 0.00 -39.50
CA LEU A 140 -8.62 -1.19 -38.80
C LEU A 140 -7.37 -1.80 -39.44
N GLY A 141 -7.13 -1.46 -40.71
CA GLY A 141 -6.08 -2.02 -41.57
C GLY A 141 -4.80 -1.19 -41.68
N LEU A 142 -4.72 -0.05 -40.99
CA LEU A 142 -3.65 0.93 -41.18
C LEU A 142 -2.37 0.61 -40.42
N GLY A 143 -2.47 -0.07 -39.26
CA GLY A 143 -1.37 -0.22 -38.32
C GLY A 143 -1.01 1.11 -37.64
N CYS A 144 -0.15 1.05 -36.62
CA CYS A 144 0.20 2.24 -35.84
C CYS A 144 0.79 3.37 -36.70
N ASP A 145 1.85 3.09 -37.47
CA ASP A 145 2.50 4.11 -38.32
C ASP A 145 1.54 4.72 -39.35
N GLY A 146 0.67 3.90 -39.95
CA GLY A 146 -0.33 4.35 -40.92
C GLY A 146 -1.36 5.26 -40.28
N GLN A 147 -1.84 4.92 -39.08
CA GLN A 147 -2.80 5.74 -38.34
C GLN A 147 -2.18 7.06 -37.85
N LEU A 148 -0.94 7.04 -37.36
CA LEU A 148 -0.23 8.26 -36.95
C LEU A 148 -0.01 9.20 -38.14
N ALA A 149 0.32 8.67 -39.32
CA ALA A 149 0.46 9.46 -40.54
C ALA A 149 -0.88 10.05 -41.00
N ARG A 150 -1.96 9.24 -41.05
CA ARG A 150 -3.33 9.70 -41.37
C ARG A 150 -3.77 10.83 -40.45
N THR A 151 -3.57 10.66 -39.14
CA THR A 151 -3.95 11.66 -38.13
C THR A 151 -3.19 12.97 -38.33
N ARG A 152 -1.87 12.89 -38.60
CA ARG A 152 -1.06 14.07 -38.91
C ARG A 152 -1.60 14.84 -40.11
N ASP A 153 -1.96 14.14 -41.18
CA ASP A 153 -2.51 14.74 -42.40
C ASP A 153 -3.90 15.37 -42.17
N LEU A 154 -4.74 14.75 -41.32
CA LEU A 154 -6.03 15.29 -40.92
C LEU A 154 -5.89 16.62 -40.17
N ILE A 155 -5.02 16.67 -39.15
CA ILE A 155 -4.79 17.88 -38.35
C ILE A 155 -4.19 19.01 -39.20
N ALA A 156 -3.31 18.66 -40.16
CA ALA A 156 -2.71 19.61 -41.07
C ALA A 156 -3.67 20.13 -42.16
N GLY A 157 -4.81 19.47 -42.35
CA GLY A 157 -5.78 19.80 -43.40
C GLY A 157 -6.63 21.05 -43.09
N ASP A 158 -6.97 21.80 -44.14
CA ASP A 158 -7.84 22.98 -44.03
C ASP A 158 -9.20 22.66 -43.41
N ALA A 159 -9.72 21.44 -43.61
CA ALA A 159 -11.00 21.02 -43.05
C ALA A 159 -11.03 21.06 -41.52
N PHE A 160 -9.95 20.59 -40.86
CA PHE A 160 -9.82 20.61 -39.41
C PHE A 160 -9.78 22.05 -38.89
N SER A 161 -8.91 22.89 -39.45
CA SER A 161 -8.81 24.31 -39.08
C SER A 161 -10.12 25.08 -39.31
N ASN A 162 -10.82 24.82 -40.43
CA ASN A 162 -12.12 25.42 -40.71
C ASN A 162 -13.21 24.98 -39.73
N SER A 163 -13.17 23.73 -39.25
CA SER A 163 -14.12 23.23 -38.26
C SER A 163 -13.93 23.92 -36.90
N LEU A 164 -12.68 24.14 -36.48
CA LEU A 164 -12.34 24.92 -35.27
C LEU A 164 -12.87 26.36 -35.36
N ASP A 165 -12.67 27.01 -36.52
CA ASP A 165 -13.21 28.35 -36.76
C ASP A 165 -14.75 28.37 -36.70
N ALA A 166 -15.40 27.33 -37.22
CA ALA A 166 -16.85 27.21 -37.23
C ALA A 166 -17.43 27.03 -35.82
N VAL A 167 -16.85 26.18 -34.98
CA VAL A 167 -17.35 25.95 -33.61
C VAL A 167 -17.13 27.17 -32.73
N ILE A 168 -15.99 27.83 -32.85
CA ILE A 168 -15.73 29.07 -32.11
C ILE A 168 -16.73 30.15 -32.55
N SER A 169 -16.97 30.29 -33.85
CA SER A 169 -17.94 31.27 -34.38
C SER A 169 -19.36 30.99 -33.89
N ALA A 170 -19.78 29.72 -33.87
CA ALA A 170 -21.08 29.30 -33.38
C ALA A 170 -21.23 29.53 -31.86
N ALA A 171 -20.20 29.22 -31.07
CA ALA A 171 -20.19 29.46 -29.63
C ALA A 171 -20.25 30.96 -29.31
N LYS A 172 -19.47 31.79 -30.01
CA LYS A 172 -19.49 33.26 -29.85
C LYS A 172 -20.86 33.86 -30.12
N ALA A 173 -21.64 33.30 -31.04
CA ALA A 173 -23.00 33.78 -31.33
C ALA A 173 -23.97 33.65 -30.13
N LYS A 174 -23.61 32.85 -29.11
CA LYS A 174 -24.37 32.70 -27.87
C LYS A 174 -23.89 33.62 -26.74
N LEU A 175 -22.77 34.32 -26.90
CA LEU A 175 -22.21 35.21 -25.86
C LEU A 175 -23.02 36.51 -25.69
N GLY A 176 -22.96 37.07 -24.48
CA GLY A 176 -23.29 38.47 -24.21
C GLY A 176 -22.21 39.43 -24.73
N SER A 177 -22.44 40.74 -24.61
CA SER A 177 -21.52 41.77 -25.12
C SER A 177 -20.14 41.78 -24.46
N ASP A 178 -20.06 41.29 -23.22
CA ASP A 178 -18.87 41.16 -22.37
C ASP A 178 -18.47 39.69 -22.16
N GLY A 179 -19.16 38.76 -22.83
CA GLY A 179 -18.93 37.32 -22.65
C GLY A 179 -17.62 36.84 -23.27
N MET A 180 -17.12 35.74 -22.72
CA MET A 180 -15.88 35.07 -23.12
C MET A 180 -16.09 33.57 -23.39
N VAL A 181 -15.35 33.03 -24.36
CA VAL A 181 -15.15 31.59 -24.55
C VAL A 181 -13.76 31.22 -24.02
N TYR A 182 -13.69 30.21 -23.16
CA TYR A 182 -12.43 29.61 -22.71
C TYR A 182 -12.29 28.25 -23.38
N TYR A 183 -11.37 28.17 -24.34
CA TYR A 183 -11.10 26.96 -25.12
C TYR A 183 -9.89 26.25 -24.53
N THR A 184 -10.10 25.10 -23.89
CA THR A 184 -9.01 24.30 -23.30
C THR A 184 -8.30 23.48 -24.38
N GLY A 185 -6.98 23.44 -24.35
CA GLY A 185 -6.18 22.50 -25.16
C GLY A 185 -6.27 21.07 -24.63
N TYR A 186 -5.31 20.24 -25.05
CA TYR A 186 -5.04 18.91 -24.50
C TYR A 186 -3.62 18.85 -23.96
N ALA A 187 -3.29 17.86 -23.12
CA ALA A 187 -1.93 17.66 -22.64
C ALA A 187 -1.30 16.40 -23.24
N LYS A 188 0.03 16.43 -23.43
CA LYS A 188 0.84 15.30 -23.89
C LYS A 188 0.73 14.17 -22.87
N PHE A 189 0.48 12.97 -23.39
CA PHE A 189 0.34 11.78 -22.56
C PHE A 189 1.68 11.23 -22.09
N PHE A 190 2.75 11.43 -22.86
CA PHE A 190 4.06 10.84 -22.58
C PHE A 190 5.08 11.89 -22.19
N ALA A 191 6.05 11.52 -21.36
CA ALA A 191 7.18 12.34 -20.97
C ALA A 191 7.93 12.90 -22.20
N GLU A 192 8.58 14.04 -22.03
CA GLU A 192 9.39 14.64 -23.11
C GLU A 192 10.85 14.13 -23.08
N ASP A 193 11.33 13.69 -21.92
CA ASP A 193 12.63 13.09 -21.68
C ASP A 193 12.56 11.54 -21.69
N LEU A 194 11.92 11.00 -22.73
CA LEU A 194 11.60 9.57 -22.86
C LEU A 194 12.78 8.61 -22.56
N SER A 195 12.57 7.73 -21.59
CA SER A 195 13.52 6.66 -21.20
C SER A 195 13.50 5.48 -22.17
N ALA A 196 14.67 4.88 -22.43
CA ALA A 196 14.79 3.66 -23.23
C ALA A 196 14.13 2.43 -22.57
N ALA A 197 13.87 2.48 -21.25
CA ALA A 197 13.18 1.42 -20.53
C ALA A 197 11.78 1.14 -21.10
N CYS A 198 11.10 2.19 -21.59
CA CYS A 198 9.73 2.10 -22.08
C CYS A 198 9.60 1.47 -23.47
N ASP A 199 10.70 1.28 -24.22
CA ASP A 199 10.68 0.71 -25.58
C ASP A 199 10.16 -0.74 -25.61
N SER A 200 10.21 -1.43 -24.47
CA SER A 200 9.78 -2.83 -24.32
C SER A 200 8.32 -3.01 -23.89
N VAL A 201 7.63 -1.92 -23.53
CA VAL A 201 6.26 -1.93 -22.98
C VAL A 201 5.23 -2.15 -24.09
N SER A 202 4.18 -2.92 -23.79
CA SER A 202 3.00 -3.10 -24.64
C SER A 202 1.77 -3.20 -23.77
N TRP A 203 0.69 -2.51 -24.15
CA TRP A 203 -0.62 -2.60 -23.49
C TRP A 203 -1.63 -3.31 -24.39
N SER A 204 -1.16 -4.23 -25.24
CA SER A 204 -2.01 -5.01 -26.14
C SER A 204 -3.02 -5.83 -25.35
N THR A 205 -4.30 -5.67 -25.68
CA THR A 205 -5.44 -6.13 -24.88
C THR A 205 -5.65 -7.65 -24.96
N TRP A 206 -5.21 -8.30 -26.04
CA TRP A 206 -5.61 -9.69 -26.34
C TRP A 206 -4.42 -10.66 -26.38
N ILE A 207 -4.61 -11.83 -25.78
CA ILE A 207 -3.81 -13.03 -26.04
C ILE A 207 -4.47 -13.78 -27.21
N TYR A 208 -3.96 -13.54 -28.42
CA TYR A 208 -4.47 -14.15 -29.65
C TYR A 208 -4.12 -15.65 -29.72
N LYS A 209 -5.10 -16.50 -30.09
CA LYS A 209 -4.88 -17.95 -30.20
C LYS A 209 -4.85 -18.47 -31.63
N LEU A 210 -5.56 -17.83 -32.57
CA LEU A 210 -5.74 -18.39 -33.92
C LEU A 210 -5.35 -17.43 -35.04
N TYR A 211 -5.79 -16.17 -35.00
CA TYR A 211 -5.76 -15.31 -36.21
C TYR A 211 -4.60 -14.29 -36.25
N ASN A 212 -4.09 -13.86 -35.09
CA ASN A 212 -2.99 -12.89 -34.98
C ASN A 212 -1.76 -13.47 -34.24
N ILE A 213 -1.67 -14.79 -34.04
CA ILE A 213 -0.58 -15.46 -33.29
C ILE A 213 0.84 -15.23 -33.86
N PHE A 214 0.94 -14.79 -35.12
CA PHE A 214 2.21 -14.47 -35.78
C PHE A 214 2.47 -12.97 -35.94
N GLN A 215 1.56 -12.09 -35.49
CA GLN A 215 1.80 -10.65 -35.43
C GLN A 215 2.42 -10.33 -34.06
N GLY A 216 3.57 -9.65 -34.08
CA GLY A 216 4.21 -9.17 -32.85
C GLY A 216 3.33 -8.12 -32.16
N VAL A 217 3.31 -8.13 -30.82
CA VAL A 217 2.60 -7.11 -30.04
C VAL A 217 3.14 -5.71 -30.34
N GLN A 218 2.24 -4.73 -30.47
CA GLN A 218 2.65 -3.35 -30.71
C GLN A 218 3.37 -2.81 -29.47
N LYS A 219 4.64 -2.41 -29.65
CA LYS A 219 5.44 -1.80 -28.61
C LYS A 219 5.27 -0.30 -28.60
N LEU A 220 5.20 0.26 -27.39
CA LEU A 220 5.15 1.69 -27.12
C LEU A 220 6.56 2.28 -27.14
N THR A 221 7.20 2.22 -28.29
CA THR A 221 8.54 2.75 -28.49
C THR A 221 8.56 4.26 -28.26
N ARG A 222 9.72 4.79 -27.90
CA ARG A 222 9.96 6.22 -27.77
C ARG A 222 9.62 6.99 -29.04
N ASP A 223 9.88 6.42 -30.22
CA ASP A 223 9.52 7.05 -31.49
C ASP A 223 8.00 7.18 -31.66
N HIS A 224 7.22 6.16 -31.28
CA HIS A 224 5.76 6.26 -31.30
C HIS A 224 5.24 7.23 -30.24
N ARG A 225 5.76 7.17 -29.00
CA ARG A 225 5.39 8.10 -27.91
C ARG A 225 5.67 9.55 -28.28
N LYS A 226 6.85 9.81 -28.83
CA LYS A 226 7.22 11.13 -29.34
C LYS A 226 6.29 11.58 -30.46
N THR A 227 5.99 10.70 -31.43
CA THR A 227 5.07 11.03 -32.52
C THR A 227 3.67 11.37 -31.99
N MET A 228 3.17 10.64 -30.98
CA MET A 228 1.88 10.95 -30.35
C MET A 228 1.91 12.29 -29.62
N ASN A 229 3.00 12.63 -28.93
CA ASN A 229 3.19 13.97 -28.35
C ASN A 229 3.20 15.07 -29.42
N ASP A 230 3.90 14.85 -30.54
CA ASP A 230 3.93 15.80 -31.66
C ASP A 230 2.52 16.05 -32.25
N LEU A 231 1.64 15.04 -32.22
CA LEU A 231 0.24 15.19 -32.66
C LEU A 231 -0.57 16.05 -31.68
N VAL A 232 -0.37 15.90 -30.36
CA VAL A 232 -1.00 16.77 -29.36
C VAL A 232 -0.57 18.22 -29.56
N ASP A 233 0.72 18.46 -29.75
CA ASP A 233 1.26 19.80 -30.05
C ASP A 233 0.66 20.37 -31.34
N ALA A 234 0.45 19.55 -32.37
CA ALA A 234 -0.18 19.96 -33.61
C ALA A 234 -1.65 20.36 -33.43
N VAL A 235 -2.43 19.59 -32.65
CA VAL A 235 -3.84 19.92 -32.33
C VAL A 235 -3.90 21.23 -31.54
N ASN A 236 -3.13 21.36 -30.45
CA ASN A 236 -3.07 22.58 -29.64
C ASN A 236 -2.65 23.80 -30.46
N SER A 237 -1.71 23.63 -31.38
CA SER A 237 -1.29 24.69 -32.30
C SER A 237 -2.42 25.16 -33.22
N GLN A 238 -3.22 24.24 -33.76
CA GLN A 238 -4.39 24.58 -34.59
C GLN A 238 -5.49 25.26 -33.76
N ILE A 239 -5.77 24.79 -32.55
CA ILE A 239 -6.73 25.41 -31.62
C ILE A 239 -6.29 26.83 -31.27
N SER A 240 -5.04 27.01 -30.84
CA SER A 240 -4.46 28.32 -30.51
C SER A 240 -4.54 29.27 -31.71
N ALA A 241 -4.23 28.80 -32.92
CA ALA A 241 -4.35 29.59 -34.14
C ALA A 241 -5.81 29.99 -34.45
N ALA A 242 -6.78 29.09 -34.27
CA ALA A 242 -8.20 29.38 -34.44
C ALA A 242 -8.71 30.40 -33.41
N VAL A 243 -8.30 30.26 -32.14
CA VAL A 243 -8.59 31.24 -31.08
C VAL A 243 -8.03 32.62 -31.41
N GLN A 244 -6.77 32.69 -31.88
CA GLN A 244 -6.16 33.95 -32.31
C GLN A 244 -6.94 34.61 -33.46
N ARG A 245 -7.38 33.83 -34.45
CA ARG A 245 -8.23 34.32 -35.55
C ARG A 245 -9.59 34.83 -35.06
N ALA A 246 -10.16 34.19 -34.03
CA ALA A 246 -11.46 34.54 -33.47
C ALA A 246 -11.46 35.84 -32.64
N GLY A 247 -10.28 36.29 -32.18
CA GLY A 247 -10.09 37.57 -31.49
C GLY A 247 -10.37 37.53 -29.99
N ALA A 248 -10.37 38.72 -29.36
CA ALA A 248 -10.23 38.88 -27.90
C ALA A 248 -11.35 38.32 -27.01
N GLN A 249 -12.48 37.87 -27.58
CA GLN A 249 -13.55 37.22 -26.82
C GLN A 249 -13.33 35.72 -26.60
N VAL A 250 -12.19 35.19 -27.07
CA VAL A 250 -11.85 33.77 -26.95
C VAL A 250 -10.44 33.66 -26.37
N LYS A 251 -10.28 32.86 -25.32
CA LYS A 251 -9.00 32.58 -24.66
C LYS A 251 -8.65 31.11 -24.84
N PHE A 252 -7.44 30.84 -25.32
CA PHE A 252 -6.87 29.50 -25.31
C PHE A 252 -6.28 29.25 -23.93
N VAL A 253 -6.65 28.13 -23.31
CA VAL A 253 -6.17 27.70 -22.00
C VAL A 253 -5.28 26.49 -22.20
N ASP A 254 -3.97 26.76 -22.21
CA ASP A 254 -2.94 25.75 -22.37
C ASP A 254 -2.47 25.26 -21.01
N TYR A 255 -2.77 24.00 -20.69
CA TYR A 255 -2.39 23.39 -19.42
C TYR A 255 -1.29 22.32 -19.59
N ASP A 256 -0.79 22.09 -20.81
CA ASP A 256 0.13 20.98 -21.08
C ASP A 256 1.48 21.12 -20.35
N SER A 257 2.06 22.32 -20.33
CA SER A 257 3.34 22.56 -19.67
C SER A 257 3.29 22.21 -18.19
N TYR A 258 2.17 22.50 -17.54
CA TYR A 258 1.94 22.19 -16.14
C TYR A 258 1.93 20.68 -15.88
N VAL A 259 1.31 19.90 -16.77
CA VAL A 259 1.33 18.43 -16.66
C VAL A 259 2.76 17.90 -16.69
N GLY A 260 3.63 18.49 -17.52
CA GLY A 260 5.07 18.19 -17.53
C GLY A 260 5.77 18.61 -16.24
N ASP A 261 5.51 19.81 -15.73
CA ASP A 261 6.12 20.33 -14.50
C ASP A 261 5.79 19.47 -13.25
N PHE A 262 4.63 18.79 -13.25
CA PHE A 262 4.22 17.85 -12.20
C PHE A 262 4.69 16.40 -12.43
N ASN A 263 5.49 16.11 -13.46
CA ASN A 263 5.83 14.75 -13.92
C ASN A 263 4.57 13.87 -14.08
N GLY A 264 3.49 14.47 -14.59
CA GLY A 264 2.17 13.89 -14.66
C GLY A 264 1.90 13.00 -15.87
N ARG A 265 2.93 12.58 -16.61
CA ARG A 265 2.81 11.84 -17.88
C ARG A 265 3.26 10.37 -17.75
N PHE A 266 3.03 9.60 -18.80
CA PHE A 266 3.51 8.23 -18.98
C PHE A 266 4.99 8.23 -19.41
N CYS A 267 5.77 7.23 -19.00
CA CYS A 267 7.19 7.05 -19.31
C CYS A 267 8.11 8.18 -18.80
N GLU A 268 7.76 8.78 -17.66
CA GLU A 268 8.63 9.71 -16.95
C GLU A 268 9.87 9.00 -16.39
N ASN A 269 10.95 9.76 -16.18
CA ASN A 269 12.20 9.19 -15.67
C ASN A 269 12.00 8.51 -14.30
N GLY A 270 12.47 7.26 -14.17
CA GLY A 270 12.30 6.46 -12.96
C GLY A 270 10.99 5.66 -12.87
N VAL A 271 10.13 5.73 -13.90
CA VAL A 271 8.90 4.93 -14.00
C VAL A 271 9.14 3.66 -14.81
N ASP A 272 8.75 2.50 -14.25
CA ASP A 272 8.77 1.21 -14.94
C ASP A 272 7.35 0.71 -15.27
N GLU A 273 6.85 1.13 -16.43
CA GLU A 273 5.53 0.73 -16.96
C GLU A 273 5.50 -0.73 -17.48
N SER A 274 6.57 -1.52 -17.28
CA SER A 274 6.60 -2.94 -17.67
C SER A 274 6.15 -3.88 -16.55
N THR A 275 5.96 -3.37 -15.33
CA THR A 275 5.55 -4.15 -14.15
C THR A 275 4.05 -4.02 -13.87
N THR A 276 3.44 -5.03 -13.24
CA THR A 276 2.05 -4.98 -12.75
C THR A 276 1.93 -4.30 -11.38
N GLU A 277 3.06 -3.89 -10.77
CA GLU A 277 3.13 -3.25 -9.45
C GLU A 277 3.16 -1.70 -9.55
N SER A 278 3.44 -1.14 -10.73
CA SER A 278 3.68 0.30 -10.96
C SER A 278 2.40 1.16 -11.06
N ASN A 279 1.27 0.72 -10.52
CA ASN A 279 0.01 1.01 -11.21
C ASN A 279 -0.99 1.94 -10.48
N THR A 280 -0.54 2.66 -9.45
CA THR A 280 -1.21 3.89 -8.97
C THR A 280 -0.15 4.92 -8.61
N ARG A 281 0.29 5.68 -9.61
CA ARG A 281 1.34 6.70 -9.43
C ARG A 281 0.74 7.98 -8.86
N SER A 282 1.14 8.33 -7.64
CA SER A 282 0.83 9.63 -7.05
C SER A 282 1.38 10.75 -7.95
N GLY A 283 0.50 11.59 -8.47
CA GLY A 283 0.85 12.69 -9.38
C GLY A 283 0.64 12.42 -10.87
N LEU A 284 0.31 11.18 -11.29
CA LEU A 284 -0.09 10.93 -12.68
C LEU A 284 -1.39 11.67 -13.00
N MET A 285 -1.39 12.47 -14.07
CA MET A 285 -2.50 13.38 -14.39
C MET A 285 -3.57 12.75 -15.28
N PHE A 286 -3.32 11.55 -15.81
CA PHE A 286 -4.23 10.79 -16.65
C PHE A 286 -4.54 9.43 -16.04
N TYR A 287 -5.75 8.90 -16.25
CA TYR A 287 -6.03 7.52 -15.85
C TYR A 287 -5.14 6.54 -16.64
N GLU A 288 -4.56 5.59 -15.93
CA GLU A 288 -3.94 4.35 -16.42
C GLU A 288 -4.95 3.19 -16.27
N LEU A 289 -4.74 2.05 -16.96
CA LEU A 289 -5.65 0.90 -16.89
C LEU A 289 -5.96 0.45 -15.46
N ASP A 290 -4.94 0.46 -14.62
CA ASP A 290 -4.98 0.02 -13.23
C ASP A 290 -5.21 1.17 -12.24
N THR A 291 -5.43 2.40 -12.70
CA THR A 291 -5.65 3.52 -11.78
C THR A 291 -6.93 3.30 -10.99
N TRP A 292 -6.79 3.18 -9.67
CA TRP A 292 -7.89 3.23 -8.71
C TRP A 292 -8.20 4.70 -8.40
N ASP A 293 -9.46 5.10 -8.49
CA ASP A 293 -9.87 6.41 -7.99
C ASP A 293 -9.99 6.40 -6.45
N LEU A 294 -9.89 7.58 -5.83
CA LEU A 294 -10.04 7.79 -4.38
C LEU A 294 -11.41 7.31 -3.84
N LEU A 295 -12.40 7.08 -4.72
CA LEU A 295 -13.75 6.60 -4.40
C LEU A 295 -13.94 5.08 -4.62
N GLY A 296 -12.89 4.34 -4.96
CA GLY A 296 -12.88 2.87 -4.97
C GLY A 296 -13.59 2.19 -6.15
N ARG A 297 -13.70 2.80 -7.33
CA ARG A 297 -14.16 2.06 -8.52
C ARG A 297 -13.05 1.20 -9.09
N ASN A 298 -13.20 -0.11 -8.88
CA ASN A 298 -12.36 -1.14 -9.48
C ASN A 298 -12.36 -0.99 -11.02
N PRO A 299 -11.21 -0.63 -11.65
CA PRO A 299 -11.13 -0.50 -13.12
C PRO A 299 -11.37 -1.83 -13.85
N TRP A 300 -11.20 -2.95 -13.16
CA TRP A 300 -11.35 -4.30 -13.70
C TRP A 300 -12.77 -4.87 -13.59
N LYS A 301 -13.74 -4.05 -13.18
CA LYS A 301 -15.15 -4.39 -13.18
C LYS A 301 -15.79 -3.97 -14.50
N ARG A 302 -16.78 -4.73 -14.97
CA ARG A 302 -17.71 -4.30 -16.02
C ARG A 302 -18.98 -3.74 -15.37
N SER A 303 -19.36 -2.54 -15.77
CA SER A 303 -20.69 -2.00 -15.48
C SER A 303 -21.75 -2.88 -16.13
N GLN A 304 -22.91 -3.01 -15.48
CA GLN A 304 -24.03 -3.80 -16.01
C GLN A 304 -24.71 -3.10 -17.21
N ASP A 305 -24.36 -1.84 -17.46
CA ASP A 305 -24.98 -0.98 -18.44
C ASP A 305 -24.14 -0.96 -19.72
N ASN A 306 -24.81 -1.02 -20.87
CA ASN A 306 -24.15 -0.98 -22.17
C ASN A 306 -23.90 0.48 -22.58
N PRO A 307 -22.69 0.85 -23.02
CA PRO A 307 -22.45 2.16 -23.59
C PRO A 307 -23.22 2.37 -24.90
N LEU A 308 -23.52 3.63 -25.23
CA LEU A 308 -24.20 3.98 -26.48
C LEU A 308 -23.21 4.11 -27.64
N GLU A 309 -23.66 3.74 -28.85
CA GLU A 309 -22.97 4.03 -30.10
C GLU A 309 -22.67 5.54 -30.23
N GLY A 310 -21.47 5.89 -30.68
CA GLY A 310 -21.01 7.28 -30.81
C GLY A 310 -20.32 7.83 -29.56
N THR A 311 -20.41 7.15 -28.41
CA THR A 311 -19.58 7.48 -27.24
C THR A 311 -18.18 6.84 -27.34
N PHE A 312 -17.23 7.36 -26.56
CA PHE A 312 -15.88 6.77 -26.50
C PHE A 312 -15.91 5.30 -26.03
N GLU A 313 -16.61 5.03 -24.93
CA GLU A 313 -16.80 3.67 -24.38
C GLU A 313 -17.50 2.73 -25.37
N GLY A 314 -18.47 3.23 -26.15
CA GLY A 314 -19.13 2.47 -27.20
C GLY A 314 -18.16 2.10 -28.32
N SER A 315 -17.31 3.04 -28.74
CA SER A 315 -16.33 2.83 -29.81
C SER A 315 -15.29 1.77 -29.43
N VAL A 316 -14.76 1.80 -28.20
CA VAL A 316 -13.77 0.80 -27.76
C VAL A 316 -14.39 -0.60 -27.63
N ASN A 317 -15.66 -0.69 -27.23
CA ASN A 317 -16.38 -1.96 -27.18
C ASN A 317 -16.78 -2.48 -28.59
N GLN A 318 -17.01 -1.61 -29.57
CA GLN A 318 -17.17 -2.01 -30.98
C GLN A 318 -15.89 -2.65 -31.53
N PHE A 319 -14.70 -2.11 -31.20
CA PHE A 319 -13.43 -2.76 -31.54
C PHE A 319 -13.33 -4.15 -30.88
N ALA A 320 -13.64 -4.28 -29.59
CA ALA A 320 -13.62 -5.57 -28.92
C ALA A 320 -14.58 -6.60 -29.55
N GLN A 321 -15.77 -6.16 -29.97
CA GLN A 321 -16.73 -6.99 -30.72
C GLN A 321 -16.18 -7.52 -32.04
N ILE A 322 -15.41 -6.69 -32.78
CA ILE A 322 -14.78 -7.10 -34.04
C ILE A 322 -13.72 -8.18 -33.79
N THR A 323 -12.94 -8.04 -32.72
CA THR A 323 -11.93 -9.05 -32.39
C THR A 323 -12.57 -10.38 -31.99
N LEU A 324 -13.61 -10.38 -31.16
CA LEU A 324 -14.32 -11.61 -30.81
C LEU A 324 -15.10 -12.22 -31.98
N LEU A 325 -15.55 -11.42 -32.95
CA LEU A 325 -16.13 -11.91 -34.20
C LEU A 325 -15.10 -12.69 -35.04
N MET A 326 -13.86 -12.21 -35.04
CA MET A 326 -12.77 -12.78 -35.82
C MET A 326 -12.05 -13.93 -35.11
N ASP A 327 -11.90 -13.87 -33.80
CA ASP A 327 -11.30 -14.88 -32.93
C ASP A 327 -12.15 -15.06 -31.66
N PRO A 328 -13.16 -15.95 -31.68
CA PRO A 328 -14.05 -16.17 -30.54
C PRO A 328 -13.34 -16.70 -29.28
N ASP A 329 -12.11 -17.22 -29.41
CA ASP A 329 -11.30 -17.77 -28.32
C ASP A 329 -10.28 -16.76 -27.77
N ALA A 330 -10.28 -15.51 -28.26
CA ALA A 330 -9.42 -14.45 -27.76
C ALA A 330 -9.69 -14.18 -26.27
N LYS A 331 -8.63 -14.02 -25.48
CA LYS A 331 -8.69 -13.71 -24.05
C LYS A 331 -8.02 -12.39 -23.76
N LEU A 332 -8.49 -11.66 -22.75
CA LEU A 332 -7.81 -10.45 -22.29
C LEU A 332 -6.42 -10.81 -21.74
N SER A 333 -5.43 -9.94 -21.98
CA SER A 333 -4.09 -10.01 -21.39
C SER A 333 -4.14 -10.06 -19.86
N ASP A 334 -5.09 -9.32 -19.30
CA ASP A 334 -5.23 -9.07 -17.86
C ASP A 334 -6.46 -9.79 -17.28
N GLN A 335 -6.83 -10.92 -17.89
CA GLN A 335 -8.06 -11.67 -17.57
C GLN A 335 -8.16 -12.06 -16.08
N ASP A 336 -7.02 -12.29 -15.42
CA ASP A 336 -6.96 -12.70 -14.02
C ASP A 336 -7.34 -11.58 -13.03
N PHE A 337 -7.29 -10.31 -13.46
CA PHE A 337 -7.67 -9.14 -12.66
C PHE A 337 -9.16 -8.79 -12.80
N VAL A 338 -9.83 -9.30 -13.84
CA VAL A 338 -11.23 -8.99 -14.12
C VAL A 338 -12.15 -9.64 -13.08
N SER A 339 -12.72 -8.83 -12.19
CA SER A 339 -13.65 -9.30 -11.13
C SER A 339 -15.04 -9.50 -11.72
N ASP A 340 -15.23 -10.61 -12.39
CA ASP A 340 -16.46 -10.96 -13.06
C ASP A 340 -17.47 -11.58 -12.09
N ALA A 341 -18.08 -10.76 -11.23
CA ALA A 341 -19.28 -11.18 -10.50
C ALA A 341 -20.50 -11.45 -11.43
N SER A 342 -20.37 -11.36 -12.76
CA SER A 342 -21.47 -11.61 -13.72
C SER A 342 -21.10 -12.31 -15.04
N THR A 343 -19.85 -12.74 -15.27
CA THR A 343 -19.43 -13.16 -16.62
C THR A 343 -19.59 -14.65 -16.94
N ASP A 344 -20.09 -15.44 -15.98
CA ASP A 344 -20.60 -16.79 -16.25
C ASP A 344 -21.82 -16.82 -17.19
N SER A 345 -22.30 -15.68 -17.71
CA SER A 345 -23.56 -15.61 -18.49
C SER A 345 -23.49 -15.08 -19.92
N ILE A 346 -22.33 -14.65 -20.42
CA ILE A 346 -22.29 -13.92 -21.72
C ILE A 346 -22.41 -14.85 -22.94
N VAL A 347 -22.24 -16.18 -22.80
CA VAL A 347 -22.31 -17.09 -23.96
C VAL A 347 -23.69 -17.75 -24.16
N ALA A 348 -24.68 -17.60 -23.26
CA ALA A 348 -25.89 -18.44 -23.38
C ALA A 348 -27.27 -17.86 -22.99
N SER A 349 -27.40 -16.66 -22.41
CA SER A 349 -28.73 -16.28 -21.92
C SER A 349 -28.97 -14.78 -21.87
N LYS A 350 -29.31 -14.16 -23.01
CA LYS A 350 -30.28 -13.05 -23.15
C LYS A 350 -30.44 -12.47 -24.57
N MET A 351 -30.38 -13.31 -25.61
CA MET A 351 -31.06 -12.99 -26.90
C MET A 351 -32.60 -13.12 -26.81
N ALA A 352 -33.18 -12.97 -25.61
CA ALA A 352 -34.61 -13.05 -25.40
C ALA A 352 -34.97 -12.14 -24.22
N LEU A 353 -35.94 -11.24 -24.45
CA LEU A 353 -36.55 -10.27 -23.52
C LEU A 353 -35.96 -8.84 -23.56
N VAL A 354 -36.10 -8.13 -24.68
CA VAL A 354 -36.90 -6.89 -24.77
C VAL A 354 -37.34 -6.73 -26.24
N GLU A 355 -38.47 -7.35 -26.60
CA GLU A 355 -39.31 -6.74 -27.65
C GLU A 355 -40.02 -5.57 -26.98
N ASP A 356 -40.00 -4.41 -27.64
CA ASP A 356 -40.86 -3.25 -27.41
C ASP A 356 -40.41 -2.27 -26.30
N MET A 357 -39.51 -1.33 -26.63
CA MET A 357 -39.54 0.08 -26.23
C MET A 357 -38.34 0.85 -26.82
N SER A 358 -38.60 1.91 -27.58
CA SER A 358 -37.60 2.67 -28.33
C SER A 358 -36.68 3.51 -27.44
N VAL A 359 -35.46 3.05 -27.20
CA VAL A 359 -34.32 3.87 -26.74
C VAL A 359 -33.80 4.65 -27.95
N SER A 360 -33.54 5.95 -27.83
CA SER A 360 -33.05 6.78 -28.95
C SER A 360 -31.53 6.70 -29.14
N GLY A 361 -30.98 5.50 -29.23
CA GLY A 361 -29.56 5.20 -29.49
C GLY A 361 -29.29 3.69 -29.52
N LEU A 362 -28.31 3.23 -30.31
CA LEU A 362 -27.94 1.82 -30.37
C LEU A 362 -27.02 1.48 -29.18
N GLU A 363 -27.42 0.56 -28.31
CA GLU A 363 -26.58 0.08 -27.20
C GLU A 363 -25.51 -0.91 -27.69
N ILE A 364 -24.29 -0.75 -27.19
CA ILE A 364 -23.11 -1.58 -27.51
C ILE A 364 -22.78 -2.45 -26.29
N PRO A 365 -22.81 -3.80 -26.40
CA PRO A 365 -22.40 -4.71 -25.33
C PRO A 365 -21.08 -4.35 -24.64
N ASN A 366 -21.09 -4.32 -23.30
CA ASN A 366 -19.90 -4.06 -22.49
C ASN A 366 -18.99 -5.31 -22.38
N ILE A 367 -17.96 -5.38 -23.23
CA ILE A 367 -17.00 -6.49 -23.34
C ILE A 367 -15.71 -6.19 -22.59
N LEU A 368 -15.25 -4.94 -22.63
CA LEU A 368 -14.06 -4.50 -21.92
C LEU A 368 -14.42 -4.09 -20.49
N PRO A 369 -13.52 -4.29 -19.50
CA PRO A 369 -13.65 -3.65 -18.19
C PRO A 369 -13.79 -2.12 -18.30
N ASP A 370 -14.49 -1.50 -17.36
CA ASP A 370 -14.79 -0.06 -17.36
C ASP A 370 -13.51 0.80 -17.38
N GLY A 371 -12.40 0.28 -16.85
CA GLY A 371 -11.08 0.93 -16.86
C GLY A 371 -10.60 1.32 -18.26
N TYR A 372 -10.85 0.50 -19.29
CA TYR A 372 -10.46 0.82 -20.68
C TYR A 372 -11.17 2.06 -21.23
N GLY A 373 -12.33 2.41 -20.68
CA GLY A 373 -13.12 3.57 -21.07
C GLY A 373 -12.57 4.90 -20.56
N ARG A 374 -11.71 4.88 -19.53
CA ARG A 374 -11.15 6.10 -18.90
C ARG A 374 -9.67 6.34 -19.16
N VAL A 375 -8.91 5.36 -19.67
CA VAL A 375 -7.46 5.52 -19.88
C VAL A 375 -7.18 6.70 -20.81
N PHE A 376 -6.17 7.52 -20.47
CA PHE A 376 -5.81 8.79 -21.12
C PHE A 376 -6.77 9.97 -20.87
N HIS A 377 -7.90 9.78 -20.18
CA HIS A 377 -8.70 10.91 -19.69
C HIS A 377 -8.05 11.57 -18.47
N PRO A 378 -8.26 12.88 -18.26
CA PRO A 378 -7.78 13.58 -17.07
C PRO A 378 -8.31 12.96 -15.78
N GLN A 379 -7.44 12.77 -14.79
CA GLN A 379 -7.88 12.42 -13.44
C GLN A 379 -8.52 13.64 -12.75
N ILE A 380 -9.14 13.40 -11.58
CA ILE A 380 -9.72 14.46 -10.74
C ILE A 380 -8.73 15.60 -10.49
N LEU A 381 -7.46 15.28 -10.20
CA LEU A 381 -6.41 16.28 -9.98
C LEU A 381 -6.19 17.18 -11.20
N LEU A 382 -6.11 16.60 -12.40
CA LEU A 382 -5.95 17.38 -13.63
C LEU A 382 -7.21 18.20 -13.95
N HIS A 383 -8.41 17.70 -13.67
CA HIS A 383 -9.63 18.50 -13.80
C HIS A 383 -9.66 19.70 -12.86
N ALA A 384 -9.23 19.54 -11.61
CA ALA A 384 -9.08 20.65 -10.67
C ALA A 384 -8.07 21.68 -11.18
N PHE A 385 -6.93 21.20 -11.71
CA PHE A 385 -5.91 22.07 -12.29
C PHE A 385 -6.42 22.87 -13.50
N ILE A 386 -7.13 22.22 -14.43
CA ILE A 386 -7.76 22.89 -15.58
C ILE A 386 -8.78 23.92 -15.10
N ALA A 387 -9.59 23.58 -14.08
CA ALA A 387 -10.57 24.50 -13.49
C ALA A 387 -9.90 25.75 -12.91
N ASP A 388 -8.82 25.57 -12.14
CA ASP A 388 -8.03 26.66 -11.57
C ASP A 388 -7.44 27.58 -12.63
N LEU A 389 -6.85 27.01 -13.68
CA LEU A 389 -6.25 27.81 -14.76
C LEU A 389 -7.31 28.60 -15.54
N VAL A 390 -8.47 28.00 -15.78
CA VAL A 390 -9.59 28.70 -16.41
C VAL A 390 -10.12 29.83 -15.52
N ILE A 391 -10.28 29.59 -14.21
CA ILE A 391 -10.71 30.62 -13.25
C ILE A 391 -9.69 31.74 -13.16
N TYR A 392 -8.40 31.41 -13.16
CA TYR A 392 -7.33 32.40 -13.22
C TYR A 392 -7.48 33.30 -14.46
N GLU A 393 -7.73 32.74 -15.63
CA GLU A 393 -7.96 33.52 -16.86
C GLU A 393 -9.24 34.37 -16.79
N MET A 394 -10.28 33.89 -16.11
CA MET A 394 -11.50 34.69 -15.83
C MET A 394 -11.21 35.88 -14.93
N VAL A 395 -10.52 35.65 -13.81
CA VAL A 395 -10.16 36.70 -12.85
C VAL A 395 -9.24 37.72 -13.52
N ASN A 396 -8.21 37.25 -14.22
CA ASN A 396 -7.26 38.12 -14.91
C ASN A 396 -7.93 38.99 -15.98
N LYS A 397 -8.90 38.44 -16.72
CA LYS A 397 -9.71 39.21 -17.66
C LYS A 397 -10.57 40.26 -16.95
N ASN A 398 -11.24 39.88 -15.86
CA ASN A 398 -12.06 40.80 -15.07
C ASN A 398 -11.23 41.96 -14.49
N GLU A 399 -10.04 41.69 -13.96
CA GLU A 399 -9.12 42.73 -13.47
C GLU A 399 -8.71 43.70 -14.59
N GLN A 400 -8.36 43.18 -15.76
CA GLN A 400 -8.01 44.00 -16.93
C GLN A 400 -9.18 44.87 -17.41
N ASP A 401 -10.40 44.34 -17.40
CA ASP A 401 -11.60 45.12 -17.74
C ASP A 401 -11.87 46.26 -16.75
N HIS A 402 -11.40 46.14 -15.51
CA HIS A 402 -11.47 47.17 -14.47
C HIS A 402 -10.22 48.06 -14.42
N GLY A 403 -9.33 47.97 -15.41
CA GLY A 403 -8.17 48.86 -15.57
C GLY A 403 -6.94 48.46 -14.76
N PHE A 404 -6.91 47.25 -14.20
CA PHE A 404 -5.73 46.69 -13.56
C PHE A 404 -4.78 46.06 -14.60
N PRO A 405 -3.45 46.01 -14.35
CA PRO A 405 -2.53 45.32 -15.24
C PRO A 405 -2.85 43.83 -15.29
N ALA A 406 -2.55 43.19 -16.44
CA ALA A 406 -2.62 41.75 -16.55
C ALA A 406 -1.81 41.10 -15.42
N ILE A 407 -2.44 40.18 -14.70
CA ILE A 407 -1.78 39.32 -13.73
C ILE A 407 -0.80 38.47 -14.56
N PRO A 408 0.51 38.51 -14.26
CA PRO A 408 1.44 37.63 -14.93
C PRO A 408 1.17 36.20 -14.47
N GLU A 409 1.06 35.29 -15.43
CA GLU A 409 0.99 33.85 -15.20
C GLU A 409 2.38 33.42 -14.70
N LYS A 410 2.60 33.55 -13.39
CA LYS A 410 3.84 33.14 -12.74
C LYS A 410 3.58 31.82 -12.04
N LEU A 411 4.00 30.74 -12.66
CA LEU A 411 4.51 29.59 -11.92
C LEU A 411 5.83 30.02 -11.27
N SER A 412 5.75 30.50 -10.05
CA SER A 412 6.85 30.31 -9.12
C SER A 412 6.33 29.39 -8.03
N PHE A 413 6.94 28.23 -7.87
CA PHE A 413 6.73 27.38 -6.69
C PHE A 413 7.11 28.12 -5.38
N ASP A 414 7.72 29.31 -5.48
CA ASP A 414 8.22 30.12 -4.36
C ASP A 414 7.37 31.35 -3.98
N SER A 415 6.22 31.65 -4.62
CA SER A 415 5.47 32.86 -4.24
C SER A 415 3.94 32.81 -4.41
N CYS A 416 3.26 32.69 -3.28
CA CYS A 416 1.97 33.34 -3.05
C CYS A 416 2.04 34.16 -1.75
N PRO A 417 2.19 35.49 -1.83
CA PRO A 417 1.96 36.39 -0.69
C PRO A 417 0.58 37.04 -0.80
N TYR A 418 -0.28 36.82 0.20
CA TYR A 418 -0.98 37.85 1.01
C TYR A 418 -2.28 37.29 1.61
N TYR A 419 -2.26 36.97 2.90
CA TYR A 419 -3.46 37.03 3.76
C TYR A 419 -3.31 38.23 4.72
N PRO A 420 -4.42 38.92 5.08
CA PRO A 420 -4.35 40.18 5.78
C PRO A 420 -3.84 40.00 7.21
N SER A 421 -3.11 41.00 7.68
CA SER A 421 -2.68 41.12 9.06
C SER A 421 -3.87 41.00 10.01
N THR A 422 -3.87 39.97 10.86
CA THR A 422 -4.54 40.07 12.15
C THR A 422 -3.47 40.39 13.19
N GLY A 423 -3.77 41.41 13.97
CA GLY A 423 -2.80 42.19 14.72
C GLY A 423 -2.02 41.41 15.76
N SER A 424 -0.87 41.98 16.10
CA SER A 424 -0.17 41.68 17.34
C SER A 424 -1.14 41.72 18.51
N ASN A 425 -1.26 40.62 19.24
CA ASN A 425 -1.36 40.67 20.68
C ASN A 425 -0.33 39.70 21.25
N SER A 426 0.48 40.26 22.12
CA SER A 426 1.62 39.64 22.78
C SER A 426 1.25 38.50 23.71
N SER A 427 2.17 37.52 23.76
CA SER A 427 2.63 36.76 24.93
C SER A 427 1.64 35.83 25.64
N ASN A 428 1.78 34.53 25.36
CA ASN A 428 2.00 33.51 26.38
C ASN A 428 3.17 32.62 25.93
N GLY A 429 4.15 32.35 26.80
CA GLY A 429 5.43 31.73 26.45
C GLY A 429 5.38 30.21 26.18
N GLY A 430 4.34 29.70 25.51
CA GLY A 430 4.11 28.27 25.26
C GLY A 430 4.04 27.83 23.79
N ASP A 431 3.99 28.76 22.84
CA ASP A 431 3.50 28.50 21.47
C ASP A 431 4.60 28.51 20.38
N GLY A 432 5.87 28.35 20.75
CA GLY A 432 6.95 28.28 19.75
C GLY A 432 7.04 26.91 19.08
N GLN A 433 7.42 26.89 17.80
CA GLN A 433 7.63 25.65 17.04
C GLN A 433 8.68 24.75 17.70
N GLN A 434 8.46 23.44 17.65
CA GLN A 434 9.24 22.42 18.35
C GLN A 434 9.58 21.25 17.40
N ILE A 435 10.45 20.35 17.86
CA ILE A 435 10.87 19.14 17.18
C ILE A 435 10.33 17.93 17.93
N ALA A 436 9.63 17.05 17.23
CA ALA A 436 9.28 15.72 17.70
C ALA A 436 9.98 14.70 16.81
N VAL A 437 10.44 13.58 17.38
CA VAL A 437 11.26 12.61 16.63
C VAL A 437 10.65 11.21 16.73
N ALA A 438 10.15 10.70 15.61
CA ALA A 438 9.95 9.28 15.37
C ALA A 438 11.34 8.60 15.42
N SER A 439 11.69 8.05 16.58
CA SER A 439 13.05 7.62 16.92
C SER A 439 13.18 6.10 16.77
N TYR A 440 13.00 5.58 15.56
CA TYR A 440 13.04 4.13 15.27
C TYR A 440 14.47 3.58 15.19
N ILE A 441 15.36 4.16 16.01
CA ILE A 441 16.78 3.86 16.12
C ILE A 441 16.94 2.79 17.19
N ASN A 442 17.45 1.63 16.82
CA ASN A 442 17.72 0.56 17.78
C ASN A 442 18.76 1.04 18.82
N PRO A 443 18.46 1.02 20.14
CA PRO A 443 19.37 1.48 21.19
C PRO A 443 20.74 0.80 21.21
N LEU A 444 20.83 -0.45 20.75
CA LEU A 444 22.08 -1.22 20.67
C LEU A 444 22.87 -0.91 19.40
N ALA A 445 22.20 -0.53 18.31
CA ALA A 445 22.84 -0.22 17.04
C ALA A 445 23.52 1.16 17.08
N ASP A 446 22.86 2.16 17.69
CA ASP A 446 23.41 3.52 17.82
C ASP A 446 23.09 4.14 19.19
N PRO A 447 23.85 3.76 20.24
CA PRO A 447 23.69 4.34 21.58
C PRO A 447 24.05 5.83 21.64
N ASP A 448 24.91 6.31 20.74
CA ASP A 448 25.35 7.70 20.70
C ASP A 448 24.24 8.62 20.16
N ALA A 449 23.46 8.19 19.17
CA ALA A 449 22.25 8.90 18.74
C ALA A 449 21.27 9.14 19.91
N TRP A 450 21.02 8.13 20.74
CA TRP A 450 20.16 8.27 21.91
C TRP A 450 20.73 9.26 22.94
N ASN A 451 22.04 9.23 23.18
CA ASN A 451 22.70 10.21 24.05
C ASN A 451 22.50 11.65 23.55
N ARG A 452 22.56 11.87 22.23
CA ARG A 452 22.30 13.19 21.61
C ARG A 452 20.84 13.61 21.75
N LEU A 453 19.89 12.73 21.38
CA LEU A 453 18.45 12.98 21.48
C LEU A 453 18.02 13.40 22.90
N ILE A 454 18.54 12.67 23.90
CA ILE A 454 18.28 12.94 25.33
C ILE A 454 18.93 14.26 25.77
N GLY A 455 20.11 14.58 25.24
CA GLY A 455 20.86 15.79 25.57
C GLY A 455 20.31 17.09 24.96
N TYR A 456 19.56 17.02 23.85
CA TYR A 456 18.97 18.22 23.24
C TYR A 456 17.95 18.91 24.16
N SER A 457 17.84 20.24 24.05
CA SER A 457 16.92 21.03 24.89
C SER A 457 15.49 20.51 24.84
N LYS A 458 14.89 20.17 25.99
CA LYS A 458 13.49 19.74 26.08
C LYS A 458 12.48 20.79 25.61
N ALA A 459 12.84 22.08 25.65
CA ALA A 459 11.96 23.14 25.15
C ALA A 459 11.85 23.07 23.61
N LYS A 460 12.95 22.73 22.95
CA LYS A 460 13.01 22.62 21.49
C LYS A 460 12.64 21.24 20.97
N MET A 461 13.05 20.18 21.67
CA MET A 461 12.76 18.79 21.32
C MET A 461 12.15 18.07 22.52
N PRO A 462 10.84 18.25 22.80
CA PRO A 462 10.19 17.65 23.96
C PRO A 462 9.81 16.17 23.78
N ILE A 463 9.60 15.68 22.55
CA ILE A 463 8.93 14.41 22.28
C ILE A 463 9.86 13.44 21.54
N LEU A 464 9.92 12.20 22.02
CA LEU A 464 10.63 11.07 21.39
C LEU A 464 9.68 9.87 21.31
N ILE A 465 9.60 9.20 20.17
CA ILE A 465 8.77 8.00 19.98
C ILE A 465 9.62 6.75 20.23
N ALA A 466 9.17 5.87 21.12
CA ALA A 466 9.74 4.55 21.33
C ALA A 466 8.97 3.49 20.54
N ASN A 467 9.68 2.66 19.78
CA ASN A 467 9.11 1.56 19.00
C ASN A 467 10.01 0.33 19.17
N VAL A 468 9.63 -0.60 20.05
CA VAL A 468 10.46 -1.78 20.38
C VAL A 468 10.42 -2.78 19.21
N VAL A 469 9.21 -3.14 18.77
CA VAL A 469 8.98 -4.17 17.73
C VAL A 469 7.61 -3.95 17.06
N ASN A 470 7.40 -2.78 16.48
CA ASN A 470 6.08 -2.30 16.02
C ASN A 470 5.04 -2.28 17.16
N GLY A 471 5.49 -1.83 18.33
CA GLY A 471 4.73 -1.87 19.57
C GLY A 471 5.59 -2.06 20.83
N PRO A 472 4.97 -2.36 21.98
CA PRO A 472 5.64 -2.52 23.28
C PRO A 472 6.37 -3.86 23.48
N ASP A 473 6.20 -4.82 22.58
CA ASP A 473 6.48 -6.26 22.79
C ASP A 473 5.67 -6.88 23.95
N SER A 474 5.99 -8.12 24.32
CA SER A 474 5.40 -8.92 25.39
C SER A 474 6.21 -8.92 26.69
N ALA A 475 7.45 -8.45 26.63
CA ALA A 475 8.40 -8.44 27.73
C ALA A 475 9.26 -7.18 27.70
N ILE A 476 9.82 -6.84 28.85
CA ILE A 476 10.71 -5.68 28.98
C ILE A 476 11.98 -5.93 28.16
N ASP A 477 12.27 -5.04 27.21
CA ASP A 477 13.57 -4.94 26.58
C ASP A 477 14.52 -4.06 27.45
N PRO A 478 15.65 -4.60 27.95
CA PRO A 478 16.56 -3.84 28.81
C PRO A 478 17.23 -2.64 28.11
N SER A 479 17.49 -2.73 26.81
CA SER A 479 18.12 -1.67 26.04
C SER A 479 17.17 -0.49 25.85
N TRP A 480 15.88 -0.77 25.59
CA TRP A 480 14.83 0.24 25.54
C TRP A 480 14.53 0.83 26.91
N THR A 481 14.54 0.02 27.97
CA THR A 481 14.32 0.50 29.35
C THR A 481 15.31 1.60 29.71
N ASP A 482 16.60 1.39 29.44
CA ASP A 482 17.65 2.37 29.73
C ASP A 482 17.40 3.71 29.01
N VAL A 483 17.12 3.69 27.69
CA VAL A 483 16.90 4.94 26.94
C VAL A 483 15.60 5.65 27.34
N ILE A 484 14.52 4.90 27.61
CA ILE A 484 13.22 5.45 28.02
C ILE A 484 13.34 6.14 29.38
N GLU A 485 13.96 5.49 30.36
CA GLU A 485 14.15 6.05 31.70
C GLU A 485 15.05 7.29 31.68
N ARG A 486 16.16 7.26 30.92
CA ARG A 486 17.06 8.43 30.79
C ARG A 486 16.39 9.60 30.07
N ALA A 487 15.61 9.34 29.03
CA ALA A 487 14.86 10.38 28.32
C ALA A 487 13.78 11.00 29.21
N SER A 488 13.01 10.18 29.93
CA SER A 488 12.00 10.66 30.88
C SER A 488 12.65 11.47 32.01
N ALA A 489 13.76 10.99 32.57
CA ALA A 489 14.51 11.70 33.62
C ALA A 489 15.09 13.05 33.17
N SER A 490 15.41 13.22 31.87
CA SER A 490 15.82 14.52 31.31
C SER A 490 14.64 15.47 31.05
N GLY A 491 13.40 14.99 31.29
CA GLY A 491 12.16 15.75 31.16
C GLY A 491 11.59 15.72 29.74
N LYS A 492 11.99 14.75 28.91
CA LYS A 492 11.33 14.47 27.62
C LYS A 492 10.02 13.71 27.88
N THR A 493 9.09 13.84 26.95
CA THR A 493 7.88 13.01 26.89
C THR A 493 8.15 11.89 25.91
N VAL A 494 8.35 10.67 26.42
CA VAL A 494 8.52 9.48 25.58
C VAL A 494 7.16 8.89 25.27
N LEU A 495 6.84 8.68 24.00
CA LEU A 495 5.56 8.11 23.57
C LEU A 495 5.77 6.68 23.07
N GLY A 496 4.93 5.76 23.52
CA GLY A 496 4.90 4.39 22.98
C GLY A 496 4.20 4.34 21.63
N TYR A 497 4.82 3.68 20.65
CA TYR A 497 4.22 3.43 19.34
C TYR A 497 3.07 2.40 19.44
N VAL A 498 1.91 2.71 18.87
CA VAL A 498 0.76 1.79 18.76
C VAL A 498 0.22 1.83 17.34
N ARG A 499 0.15 0.66 16.70
CA ARG A 499 -0.36 0.51 15.34
C ARG A 499 -1.89 0.47 15.34
N THR A 500 -2.55 1.35 14.59
CA THR A 500 -4.02 1.38 14.51
C THR A 500 -4.61 0.77 13.22
N GLY A 501 -3.77 0.42 12.23
CA GLY A 501 -4.20 -0.30 11.03
C GLY A 501 -5.27 0.41 10.22
N TYR A 502 -5.34 1.74 10.30
CA TYR A 502 -6.41 2.55 9.72
C TYR A 502 -7.81 2.05 10.12
N LEU A 503 -7.93 1.48 11.34
CA LEU A 503 -9.14 0.83 11.86
C LEU A 503 -9.70 -0.28 10.95
N GLY A 504 -8.89 -0.82 10.03
CA GLY A 504 -9.27 -1.83 9.05
C GLY A 504 -10.18 -1.32 7.93
N VAL A 505 -10.35 0.01 7.79
CA VAL A 505 -11.23 0.61 6.78
C VAL A 505 -10.51 1.11 5.54
N SER A 506 -9.17 1.10 5.55
CA SER A 506 -8.37 1.40 4.36
C SER A 506 -8.62 0.38 3.24
N GLN A 507 -8.23 0.74 2.01
CA GLN A 507 -8.36 -0.14 0.85
C GLN A 507 -7.57 -1.45 1.02
N GLN A 508 -6.43 -1.40 1.72
CA GLN A 508 -5.62 -2.57 2.08
C GLN A 508 -6.32 -3.50 3.07
N LYS A 509 -7.42 -3.05 3.70
CA LYS A 509 -8.23 -3.82 4.67
C LYS A 509 -7.36 -4.49 5.73
N PHE A 510 -6.51 -3.71 6.38
CA PHE A 510 -5.67 -4.24 7.45
C PHE A 510 -6.53 -4.94 8.49
N LEU A 511 -6.03 -6.09 8.94
CA LEU A 511 -6.66 -6.87 9.98
C LEU A 511 -5.92 -6.64 11.29
N THR A 512 -6.67 -6.73 12.39
CA THR A 512 -6.08 -6.95 13.72
C THR A 512 -5.18 -8.18 13.70
N ARG A 513 -4.33 -8.33 14.72
CA ARG A 513 -3.46 -9.51 14.91
C ARG A 513 -4.24 -10.82 14.98
N LEU A 514 -5.55 -10.76 15.23
CA LEU A 514 -6.47 -11.90 15.28
C LEU A 514 -7.30 -12.06 13.99
N GLY A 515 -6.96 -11.36 12.91
CA GLY A 515 -7.60 -11.52 11.60
C GLY A 515 -8.97 -10.83 11.46
N SER A 516 -9.31 -9.88 12.34
CA SER A 516 -10.58 -9.14 12.31
C SER A 516 -10.44 -7.75 11.70
N SER A 517 -11.43 -7.31 10.93
CA SER A 517 -11.59 -5.93 10.46
C SER A 517 -12.65 -5.15 11.26
N ASP A 518 -13.23 -5.73 12.32
CA ASP A 518 -14.27 -5.08 13.12
C ASP A 518 -13.67 -3.94 13.96
N LEU A 519 -14.33 -2.76 13.98
CA LEU A 519 -13.88 -1.58 14.73
C LEU A 519 -13.71 -1.87 16.23
N ALA A 520 -14.60 -2.67 16.82
CA ALA A 520 -14.52 -3.06 18.22
C ALA A 520 -13.27 -3.89 18.53
N ASP A 521 -12.87 -4.76 17.60
CA ASP A 521 -11.70 -5.63 17.74
C ASP A 521 -10.41 -4.81 17.59
N TRP A 522 -10.40 -3.83 16.66
CA TRP A 522 -9.33 -2.83 16.59
C TRP A 522 -9.21 -2.02 17.88
N THR A 523 -10.34 -1.61 18.46
CA THR A 523 -10.36 -0.85 19.73
C THR A 523 -9.72 -1.67 20.85
N ALA A 524 -10.11 -2.94 20.99
CA ALA A 524 -9.54 -3.84 22.00
C ALA A 524 -8.03 -4.00 21.85
N GLN A 525 -7.54 -4.20 20.62
CA GLN A 525 -6.11 -4.35 20.35
C GLN A 525 -5.33 -3.07 20.67
N ILE A 526 -5.87 -1.90 20.28
CA ILE A 526 -5.22 -0.61 20.54
C ILE A 526 -5.12 -0.36 22.04
N GLU A 527 -6.21 -0.58 22.80
CA GLU A 527 -6.20 -0.45 24.25
C GLU A 527 -5.25 -1.46 24.93
N GLU A 528 -5.16 -2.69 24.42
CA GLU A 528 -4.20 -3.71 24.88
C GLU A 528 -2.75 -3.22 24.75
N ASP A 529 -2.38 -2.67 23.59
CA ASP A 529 -1.02 -2.15 23.36
C ASP A 529 -0.73 -0.90 24.20
N VAL A 530 -1.71 0.00 24.34
CA VAL A 530 -1.61 1.16 25.24
C VAL A 530 -1.27 0.69 26.66
N ASP A 531 -2.05 -0.23 27.20
CA ASP A 531 -1.83 -0.70 28.57
C ASP A 531 -0.55 -1.52 28.72
N MET A 532 -0.14 -2.24 27.66
CA MET A 532 1.12 -2.98 27.67
C MET A 532 2.33 -2.05 27.77
N TRP A 533 2.33 -0.90 27.08
CA TRP A 533 3.39 0.11 27.23
C TRP A 533 3.56 0.56 28.69
N TYR A 534 2.46 0.92 29.36
CA TYR A 534 2.51 1.35 30.76
C TYR A 534 2.79 0.20 31.73
N LYS A 535 2.38 -1.03 31.39
CA LYS A 535 2.70 -2.22 32.19
C LYS A 535 4.19 -2.54 32.16
N LEU A 536 4.83 -2.46 31.00
CA LEU A 536 6.24 -2.82 30.83
C LEU A 536 7.19 -1.70 31.28
N TYR A 537 6.86 -0.45 30.97
CA TYR A 537 7.78 0.69 31.14
C TYR A 537 7.29 1.73 32.18
N GLY A 538 6.10 1.55 32.75
CA GLY A 538 5.58 2.37 33.83
C GLY A 538 5.38 3.84 33.44
N ASN A 539 5.54 4.72 34.42
CA ASN A 539 5.37 6.17 34.25
C ASN A 539 6.52 6.84 33.47
N SER A 540 7.52 6.08 33.02
CA SER A 540 8.55 6.61 32.12
C SER A 540 8.01 6.85 30.72
N ILE A 541 6.91 6.17 30.35
CA ILE A 541 6.08 6.50 29.20
C ILE A 541 5.18 7.69 29.55
N GLY A 542 5.31 8.76 28.77
CA GLY A 542 4.56 10.00 28.93
C GLY A 542 3.33 10.12 28.04
N GLY A 543 3.05 9.10 27.21
CA GLY A 543 1.93 9.12 26.27
C GLY A 543 2.04 8.06 25.18
N ILE A 544 1.19 8.19 24.16
CA ILE A 544 1.05 7.22 23.07
C ILE A 544 1.06 7.92 21.70
N PHE A 545 1.78 7.31 20.76
CA PHE A 545 1.79 7.67 19.35
C PHE A 545 1.02 6.60 18.58
N PHE A 546 -0.17 6.96 18.11
CA PHE A 546 -1.04 6.11 17.30
C PHE A 546 -0.68 6.28 15.84
N ASP A 547 -0.13 5.22 15.24
CA ASP A 547 0.27 5.21 13.84
C ASP A 547 -0.78 4.57 12.93
N GLU A 548 -0.63 4.79 11.62
CA GLU A 548 -1.58 4.34 10.59
C GLU A 548 -3.01 4.84 10.88
N GLY A 549 -3.15 6.11 11.21
CA GLY A 549 -4.42 6.74 11.55
C GLY A 549 -5.33 6.90 10.33
N TRP A 550 -6.63 6.67 10.49
CA TRP A 550 -7.60 6.99 9.43
C TRP A 550 -7.91 8.51 9.41
N PRO A 551 -7.77 9.21 8.26
CA PRO A 551 -7.87 10.67 8.22
C PRO A 551 -9.28 11.22 7.92
N GLU A 552 -10.28 10.37 7.66
CA GLU A 552 -11.63 10.78 7.27
C GLU A 552 -12.68 10.55 8.36
N CYS A 553 -13.72 11.37 8.39
CA CYS A 553 -14.69 11.36 9.50
C CYS A 553 -15.47 10.05 9.61
N GLY A 554 -15.78 9.43 8.47
CA GLY A 554 -16.71 8.31 8.34
C GLY A 554 -18.17 8.73 8.50
N ASP A 555 -19.07 7.78 8.23
CA ASP A 555 -20.51 7.98 8.39
C ASP A 555 -20.84 8.45 9.80
N ASN A 556 -21.53 9.59 9.91
CA ASN A 556 -21.89 10.23 11.18
C ASN A 556 -20.72 10.40 12.17
N ASN A 557 -19.49 10.65 11.68
CA ASN A 557 -18.27 10.80 12.49
C ASN A 557 -17.83 9.54 13.26
N GLN A 558 -18.23 8.34 12.84
CA GLN A 558 -17.94 7.11 13.59
C GLN A 558 -16.44 6.89 13.91
N TYR A 559 -15.54 7.24 12.99
CA TYR A 559 -14.09 7.04 13.20
C TYR A 559 -13.51 8.08 14.15
N VAL A 560 -13.96 9.33 14.01
CA VAL A 560 -13.61 10.45 14.89
C VAL A 560 -14.04 10.15 16.32
N ASP A 561 -15.28 9.67 16.49
CA ASP A 561 -15.83 9.34 17.80
C ASP A 561 -15.08 8.15 18.42
N LEU A 562 -14.63 7.20 17.61
CA LEU A 562 -13.80 6.11 18.09
C LEU A 562 -12.41 6.58 18.54
N TYR A 563 -11.73 7.43 17.77
CA TYR A 563 -10.45 8.00 18.18
C TYR A 563 -10.57 8.88 19.43
N LYS A 564 -11.66 9.63 19.58
CA LYS A 564 -11.97 10.35 20.84
C LYS A 564 -12.16 9.39 22.01
N HIS A 565 -12.84 8.26 21.79
CA HIS A 565 -13.01 7.23 22.81
C HIS A 565 -11.65 6.62 23.22
N ILE A 566 -10.79 6.27 22.27
CA ILE A 566 -9.43 5.76 22.51
C ILE A 566 -8.57 6.79 23.27
N ASN A 567 -8.65 8.07 22.90
CA ASN A 567 -7.96 9.14 23.60
C ASN A 567 -8.42 9.29 25.05
N ASP A 568 -9.75 9.35 25.26
CA ASP A 568 -10.36 9.44 26.58
C ASP A 568 -10.01 8.22 27.44
N TYR A 569 -10.01 7.01 26.86
CA TYR A 569 -9.56 5.79 27.53
C TYR A 569 -8.11 5.95 28.00
N THR A 570 -7.21 6.26 27.07
CA THR A 570 -5.77 6.41 27.33
C THR A 570 -5.52 7.42 28.44
N LYS A 571 -6.16 8.60 28.39
CA LYS A 571 -5.97 9.67 29.38
C LYS A 571 -6.68 9.39 30.72
N ARG A 572 -7.71 8.55 30.76
CA ARG A 572 -8.37 8.13 32.02
C ARG A 572 -7.61 7.01 32.71
N ALA A 573 -7.12 6.03 31.96
CA ALA A 573 -6.26 4.98 32.46
C ALA A 573 -4.91 5.54 32.91
N HIS A 574 -4.35 6.48 32.14
CA HIS A 574 -3.02 7.05 32.34
C HIS A 574 -3.08 8.59 32.37
N PRO A 575 -3.46 9.21 33.50
CA PRO A 575 -3.59 10.67 33.60
C PRO A 575 -2.28 11.41 33.30
N GLY A 576 -2.32 12.30 32.31
CA GLY A 576 -1.15 13.04 31.84
C GLY A 576 -0.53 12.49 30.55
N ALA A 577 -1.05 11.37 30.02
CA ALA A 577 -0.66 10.86 28.71
C ALA A 577 -0.87 11.90 27.60
N LEU A 578 0.20 12.20 26.85
CA LEU A 578 0.13 12.92 25.58
C LEU A 578 -0.28 11.96 24.46
N THR A 579 -1.14 12.37 23.55
CA THR A 579 -1.63 11.53 22.45
C THR A 579 -1.37 12.18 21.10
N ILE A 580 -0.84 11.38 20.17
CA ILE A 580 -0.60 11.81 18.79
C ILE A 580 -1.24 10.78 17.85
N LEU A 581 -1.93 11.24 16.81
CA LEU A 581 -2.42 10.39 15.72
C LEU A 581 -1.68 10.72 14.42
N ASN A 582 -1.12 9.69 13.79
CA ASN A 582 -0.37 9.77 12.56
C ASN A 582 -1.04 9.02 11.39
N PRO A 583 -1.77 9.73 10.51
CA PRO A 583 -2.13 9.23 9.18
C PRO A 583 -1.08 9.50 8.08
N GLY A 584 -0.01 10.25 8.37
CA GLY A 584 1.01 10.69 7.40
C GLY A 584 0.50 11.64 6.30
N SER A 585 -0.76 12.07 6.38
CA SER A 585 -1.50 12.72 5.30
C SER A 585 -2.49 13.77 5.82
N PRO A 586 -3.02 14.65 4.96
CA PRO A 586 -4.02 15.64 5.37
C PRO A 586 -5.23 14.99 6.05
N MET A 587 -5.76 15.66 7.08
CA MET A 587 -6.88 15.16 7.89
C MET A 587 -8.08 16.08 7.81
N ALA A 588 -9.27 15.48 7.77
CA ALA A 588 -10.53 16.23 7.80
C ALA A 588 -10.68 17.03 9.12
N SER A 589 -11.29 18.21 9.03
CA SER A 589 -11.50 19.13 10.16
C SER A 589 -12.18 18.53 11.41
N CYS A 590 -12.99 17.49 11.23
CA CYS A 590 -13.63 16.74 12.33
C CYS A 590 -12.62 16.11 13.32
N PHE A 591 -11.36 15.91 12.89
CA PHE A 591 -10.29 15.38 13.74
C PHE A 591 -9.64 16.41 14.67
N GLU A 592 -9.90 17.70 14.49
CA GLU A 592 -9.24 18.75 15.28
C GLU A 592 -9.41 18.52 16.80
N ASP A 593 -10.45 17.86 17.29
CA ASP A 593 -10.63 17.62 18.72
C ASP A 593 -10.46 16.12 19.11
N THR A 594 -9.72 15.33 18.33
CA THR A 594 -9.53 13.89 18.58
C THR A 594 -8.34 13.56 19.50
N MET A 595 -7.13 14.02 19.15
CA MET A 595 -5.88 13.81 19.89
C MET A 595 -5.24 15.14 20.29
N ASP A 596 -4.15 15.16 21.07
CA ASP A 596 -3.46 16.41 21.38
C ASP A 596 -2.75 17.02 20.15
N THR A 597 -2.12 16.17 19.34
CA THR A 597 -1.42 16.52 18.10
C THR A 597 -1.77 15.54 16.98
N LEU A 598 -1.80 16.02 15.75
CA LEU A 598 -2.10 15.30 14.52
C LEU A 598 -0.90 15.43 13.57
N LEU A 599 -0.38 14.31 13.07
CA LEU A 599 0.72 14.31 12.12
C LEU A 599 0.16 14.30 10.70
N THR A 600 0.03 15.48 10.10
CA THR A 600 -0.75 15.69 8.86
C THR A 600 0.09 15.76 7.59
N PHE A 601 1.39 15.50 7.69
CA PHE A 601 2.29 15.44 6.54
C PHE A 601 3.51 14.57 6.86
N GLU A 602 3.77 13.57 6.02
CA GLU A 602 4.92 12.67 6.14
C GLU A 602 5.43 12.25 4.74
N LEU A 603 6.14 13.16 4.06
CA LEU A 603 6.71 12.91 2.72
C LEU A 603 8.07 13.60 2.56
N ASP A 604 8.69 13.46 1.39
CA ASP A 604 10.01 13.99 1.11
C ASP A 604 10.02 15.53 0.97
N TYR A 605 11.23 16.11 0.97
CA TYR A 605 11.48 17.52 0.78
C TYR A 605 10.81 18.08 -0.49
N THR A 606 10.88 17.34 -1.60
CA THR A 606 10.31 17.75 -2.88
C THR A 606 8.78 17.87 -2.79
N ALA A 607 8.12 16.88 -2.21
CA ALA A 607 6.69 16.91 -1.97
C ALA A 607 6.32 18.06 -1.02
N TYR A 608 7.14 18.31 0.00
CA TYR A 608 6.88 19.40 0.93
C TYR A 608 7.02 20.76 0.27
N THR A 609 8.00 21.01 -0.60
CA THR A 609 8.16 22.33 -1.22
C THR A 609 7.22 22.51 -2.41
N ASN A 610 7.03 21.48 -3.24
CA ASN A 610 6.43 21.64 -4.58
C ASN A 610 5.02 21.06 -4.71
N SER A 611 4.65 20.08 -3.86
CA SER A 611 3.40 19.31 -3.99
C SER A 611 2.63 19.19 -2.67
N TYR A 612 2.80 20.15 -1.77
CA TYR A 612 2.15 20.13 -0.46
C TYR A 612 0.64 20.27 -0.58
N THR A 613 -0.08 19.29 -0.04
CA THR A 613 -1.54 19.35 0.10
C THR A 613 -1.88 19.82 1.51
N PRO A 614 -2.54 20.98 1.69
CA PRO A 614 -2.95 21.46 3.00
C PRO A 614 -4.16 20.68 3.54
N ASN A 615 -4.37 20.75 4.85
CA ASN A 615 -5.67 20.43 5.44
C ASN A 615 -6.74 21.42 4.93
N ASP A 616 -8.00 21.01 4.88
CA ASP A 616 -9.14 21.88 4.53
C ASP A 616 -9.50 22.88 5.64
N TRP A 617 -8.71 22.92 6.72
CA TRP A 617 -8.90 23.75 7.90
C TRP A 617 -7.57 24.24 8.49
N THR A 618 -7.67 25.29 9.32
CA THR A 618 -6.52 25.84 10.03
C THR A 618 -6.63 25.60 11.52
N PRO A 619 -5.52 25.14 12.14
CA PRO A 619 -5.12 25.35 13.50
C PRO A 619 -5.88 26.31 14.41
N LYS A 620 -6.68 25.88 15.40
CA LYS A 620 -6.90 26.78 16.56
C LYS A 620 -5.59 27.05 17.32
N ASP A 621 -4.71 26.05 17.38
CA ASP A 621 -3.41 26.11 18.03
C ASP A 621 -2.37 25.39 17.15
N PRO A 622 -1.25 26.02 16.76
CA PRO A 622 -0.29 25.41 15.84
C PRO A 622 0.33 24.11 16.37
N ARG A 623 0.40 23.91 17.70
CA ARG A 623 0.86 22.64 18.30
C ARG A 623 -0.02 21.44 17.94
N LYS A 624 -1.16 21.69 17.31
CA LYS A 624 -2.05 20.67 16.81
C LYS A 624 -1.48 19.90 15.61
N LEU A 625 -0.62 20.52 14.81
CA LEU A 625 -0.07 19.87 13.62
C LEU A 625 1.41 19.54 13.80
N TRP A 626 1.77 18.35 13.32
CA TRP A 626 3.13 17.88 13.15
C TRP A 626 3.38 17.52 11.69
N HIS A 627 4.45 18.05 11.11
CA HIS A 627 4.96 17.61 9.81
C HIS A 627 6.30 16.88 9.96
N ILE A 628 6.46 15.77 9.26
CA ILE A 628 7.74 15.09 9.05
C ILE A 628 8.14 15.30 7.59
N VAL A 629 9.38 15.77 7.38
CA VAL A 629 9.92 15.98 6.03
C VAL A 629 11.29 15.30 5.94
N TYR A 630 11.39 14.26 5.12
CA TYR A 630 12.66 13.54 4.88
C TYR A 630 13.34 14.01 3.59
N ASN A 631 14.55 13.55 3.31
CA ASN A 631 15.37 14.02 2.18
C ASN A 631 15.61 15.55 2.16
N VAL A 632 15.67 16.21 3.33
CA VAL A 632 15.85 17.66 3.42
C VAL A 632 17.34 18.00 3.43
N PRO A 633 17.87 18.73 2.45
CA PRO A 633 19.27 19.18 2.47
C PRO A 633 19.55 20.09 3.67
N GLU A 634 20.75 20.00 4.27
CA GLU A 634 21.10 20.82 5.45
C GLU A 634 20.93 22.33 5.18
N SER A 635 21.20 22.78 3.96
CA SER A 635 21.04 24.18 3.54
C SER A 635 19.59 24.67 3.49
N ALA A 636 18.61 23.77 3.45
CA ALA A 636 17.19 24.10 3.33
C ALA A 636 16.44 24.08 4.68
N ILE A 637 17.11 23.71 5.78
CA ILE A 637 16.49 23.55 7.11
C ILE A 637 15.72 24.80 7.54
N ASP A 638 16.34 25.99 7.45
CA ASP A 638 15.71 27.24 7.88
C ASP A 638 14.48 27.59 7.04
N GLU A 639 14.53 27.29 5.75
CA GLU A 639 13.43 27.48 4.81
C GLU A 639 12.26 26.56 5.14
N VAL A 640 12.52 25.25 5.29
CA VAL A 640 11.50 24.25 5.60
C VAL A 640 10.87 24.52 6.96
N ALA A 641 11.66 24.91 7.98
CA ALA A 641 11.14 25.26 9.29
C ALA A 641 10.19 26.47 9.22
N LYS A 642 10.56 27.50 8.46
CA LYS A 642 9.71 28.66 8.22
C LYS A 642 8.42 28.27 7.48
N LEU A 643 8.54 27.45 6.44
CA LEU A 643 7.41 26.96 5.65
C LEU A 643 6.44 26.14 6.50
N ALA A 644 6.96 25.32 7.41
CA ALA A 644 6.15 24.62 8.41
C ALA A 644 5.38 25.56 9.34
N LYS A 645 6.00 26.65 9.81
CA LYS A 645 5.29 27.67 10.60
C LYS A 645 4.19 28.35 9.77
N GLU A 646 4.49 28.69 8.53
CA GLU A 646 3.53 29.32 7.61
C GLU A 646 2.33 28.39 7.30
N ARG A 647 2.54 27.08 7.33
CA ARG A 647 1.51 26.04 7.18
C ARG A 647 0.82 25.64 8.49
N GLY A 648 1.10 26.34 9.59
CA GLY A 648 0.46 26.13 10.88
C GLY A 648 0.99 24.94 11.69
N ALA A 649 2.11 24.34 11.29
CA ALA A 649 2.73 23.23 12.03
C ALA A 649 3.62 23.71 13.17
N GLY A 650 3.19 23.37 14.39
CA GLY A 650 3.91 23.62 15.64
C GLY A 650 4.97 22.55 15.95
N PHE A 651 4.88 21.36 15.34
CA PHE A 651 5.91 20.33 15.41
C PHE A 651 6.50 20.03 14.05
N LEU A 652 7.80 19.75 14.02
CA LEU A 652 8.54 19.43 12.81
C LEU A 652 9.56 18.32 13.07
N GLN A 653 9.70 17.36 12.16
CA GLN A 653 10.87 16.48 12.08
C GLN A 653 11.52 16.67 10.72
N LEU A 654 12.83 16.94 10.70
CA LEU A 654 13.63 17.02 9.48
C LEU A 654 14.71 15.95 9.51
N THR A 655 14.93 15.31 8.37
CA THR A 655 16.04 14.38 8.18
C THR A 655 16.56 14.46 6.74
N ASN A 656 17.86 14.26 6.56
CA ASN A 656 18.49 14.12 5.25
C ASN A 656 18.52 12.66 4.77
N ASP A 657 17.90 11.74 5.51
CA ASP A 657 17.81 10.33 5.15
C ASP A 657 16.70 10.08 4.12
N LEU A 658 16.73 8.88 3.53
CA LEU A 658 15.89 8.47 2.41
C LEU A 658 15.02 7.25 2.77
N LEU A 659 14.05 6.96 1.90
CA LEU A 659 13.34 5.69 1.92
C LEU A 659 14.31 4.51 1.73
N PRO A 660 13.99 3.31 2.25
CA PRO A 660 12.68 2.89 2.78
C PRO A 660 12.39 3.23 4.24
N ASN A 661 13.38 3.66 5.03
CA ASN A 661 13.16 3.98 6.45
C ASN A 661 13.99 5.19 6.89
N PRO A 662 13.50 6.42 6.72
CA PRO A 662 14.25 7.63 7.08
C PRO A 662 14.34 7.90 8.59
N TYR A 663 13.88 6.97 9.43
CA TYR A 663 13.73 7.12 10.88
C TYR A 663 14.64 6.18 11.68
N ASP A 664 15.45 5.37 11.00
CA ASP A 664 16.36 4.40 11.62
C ASP A 664 17.73 5.00 12.00
N ASN A 665 18.02 6.22 11.55
CA ASN A 665 19.25 6.96 11.86
C ASN A 665 18.97 8.40 12.29
N LEU A 666 19.78 8.93 13.22
CA LEU A 666 19.77 10.35 13.56
C LEU A 666 20.81 11.10 12.71
N PRO A 667 20.44 12.21 12.03
CA PRO A 667 21.38 13.02 11.26
C PRO A 667 22.64 13.46 12.02
N SER A 668 23.63 13.96 11.28
CA SER A 668 24.89 14.46 11.83
C SER A 668 24.70 15.57 12.87
N ASP A 669 25.72 15.81 13.70
CA ASP A 669 25.68 16.89 14.69
C ASP A 669 25.49 18.28 14.07
N SER A 670 26.06 18.53 12.88
CA SER A 670 25.86 19.79 12.16
C SER A 670 24.41 19.96 11.77
N TYR A 671 23.82 18.93 11.18
CA TYR A 671 22.44 18.91 10.72
C TYR A 671 21.47 19.13 11.89
N MET A 672 21.65 18.39 12.98
CA MET A 672 20.80 18.53 14.15
C MET A 672 20.98 19.88 14.84
N THR A 673 22.20 20.44 14.85
CA THR A 673 22.42 21.81 15.36
C THR A 673 21.68 22.84 14.53
N SER A 674 21.74 22.74 13.20
CA SER A 674 21.00 23.60 12.28
C SER A 674 19.49 23.49 12.52
N THR A 675 18.95 22.27 12.63
CA THR A 675 17.54 22.00 12.92
C THR A 675 17.11 22.61 14.26
N MET A 676 17.91 22.42 15.30
CA MET A 676 17.64 23.00 16.62
C MET A 676 17.71 24.53 16.61
N ASN A 677 18.52 25.15 15.76
CA ASN A 677 18.61 26.61 15.65
C ASN A 677 17.41 27.22 14.91
N ALA A 678 16.80 26.50 13.96
CA ALA A 678 15.67 26.97 13.16
C ALA A 678 14.35 27.10 13.95
N VAL A 679 14.22 26.38 15.07
CA VAL A 679 13.02 26.39 15.92
C VAL A 679 13.20 27.20 17.20
N ASP A 680 12.14 27.85 17.66
CA ASP A 680 12.16 28.71 18.85
C ASP A 680 12.04 27.90 20.15
N GLY A 681 11.35 26.76 20.10
CA GLY A 681 11.00 25.94 21.25
C GLY A 681 9.73 26.43 21.98
N GLY A 682 9.11 25.53 22.73
CA GLY A 682 7.80 25.75 23.35
C GLY A 682 7.46 24.68 24.37
N SER A 683 6.17 24.39 24.52
CA SER A 683 5.69 23.28 25.36
C SER A 683 4.49 22.58 24.70
N PRO A 684 4.45 21.24 24.73
CA PRO A 684 3.35 20.49 24.13
C PRO A 684 1.98 20.87 24.69
N LEU A 685 0.96 20.83 23.83
CA LEU A 685 -0.44 20.85 24.25
C LEU A 685 -0.76 19.46 24.83
N ASN A 686 -1.28 19.39 26.06
CA ASN A 686 -1.69 18.14 26.68
C ASN A 686 -2.97 18.37 27.48
N ALA A 687 -4.10 18.09 26.83
CA ALA A 687 -5.41 18.21 27.45
C ALA A 687 -5.69 17.02 28.38
N LYS A 688 -6.57 17.21 29.36
CA LYS A 688 -7.12 16.07 30.13
C LYS A 688 -8.17 15.35 29.28
N ALA A 689 -8.48 14.11 29.66
CA ALA A 689 -9.62 13.37 29.10
C ALA A 689 -10.90 14.24 29.14
N SER A 690 -11.74 14.08 28.13
CA SER A 690 -13.01 14.78 28.02
C SER A 690 -13.91 14.43 29.20
N SER A 691 -14.73 15.38 29.61
CA SER A 691 -15.75 15.12 30.63
C SER A 691 -16.86 14.26 30.05
N TRP A 692 -17.33 13.28 30.81
CA TRP A 692 -18.50 12.49 30.44
C TRP A 692 -19.73 13.37 30.25
N ALA A 693 -20.52 13.08 29.22
CA ALA A 693 -21.82 13.72 29.03
C ALA A 693 -22.72 13.48 30.25
N SER A 694 -23.39 14.52 30.74
CA SER A 694 -24.35 14.40 31.84
C SER A 694 -25.61 13.64 31.40
N GLY A 695 -26.21 12.84 32.29
CA GLY A 695 -27.43 12.09 31.97
C GLY A 695 -27.79 11.08 33.05
N SER A 696 -28.77 10.23 32.76
CA SER A 696 -29.15 9.10 33.63
C SER A 696 -28.05 8.03 33.69
N ASN A 697 -28.05 7.25 34.76
CA ASN A 697 -27.22 6.03 34.85
C ASN A 697 -27.65 5.03 33.77
N ALA A 698 -26.70 4.24 33.27
CA ALA A 698 -26.99 3.20 32.30
C ALA A 698 -27.77 2.03 32.95
N GLU A 699 -28.63 1.40 32.15
CA GLU A 699 -29.34 0.18 32.56
C GLU A 699 -28.40 -1.05 32.58
N THR A 700 -28.89 -2.15 33.13
CA THR A 700 -28.15 -3.41 33.19
C THR A 700 -27.94 -3.99 31.79
N VAL A 701 -26.71 -4.36 31.46
CA VAL A 701 -26.38 -5.10 30.23
C VAL A 701 -26.96 -6.50 30.31
N SER A 702 -27.58 -6.99 29.22
CA SER A 702 -28.18 -8.33 29.18
C SER A 702 -27.63 -9.15 28.01
N GLY A 703 -27.81 -10.47 28.07
CA GLY A 703 -27.50 -11.35 26.94
C GLY A 703 -26.01 -11.52 26.64
N LEU A 704 -25.12 -11.30 27.62
CA LEU A 704 -23.70 -11.57 27.41
C LEU A 704 -23.49 -13.05 27.08
N SER A 705 -22.82 -13.32 25.96
CA SER A 705 -22.53 -14.67 25.45
C SER A 705 -21.14 -14.74 24.82
N VAL A 706 -20.61 -15.96 24.70
CA VAL A 706 -19.35 -16.27 24.01
C VAL A 706 -19.70 -16.76 22.61
N LEU A 707 -19.15 -16.10 21.59
CA LEU A 707 -19.35 -16.45 20.18
C LEU A 707 -18.27 -17.41 19.69
N LYS A 708 -17.02 -17.17 20.07
CA LYS A 708 -15.86 -17.99 19.71
C LYS A 708 -14.81 -17.92 20.82
N SER A 709 -14.09 -19.00 21.05
CA SER A 709 -12.85 -19.03 21.82
C SER A 709 -11.75 -19.69 20.98
N ASP A 710 -10.50 -19.36 21.28
CA ASP A 710 -9.32 -19.78 20.53
C ASP A 710 -8.12 -19.97 21.51
N TYR A 711 -6.90 -20.21 21.01
CA TYR A 711 -5.71 -20.36 21.84
C TYR A 711 -5.42 -19.15 22.72
N SER A 712 -5.59 -17.94 22.20
CA SER A 712 -5.21 -16.69 22.88
C SER A 712 -6.29 -15.61 22.81
N SER A 713 -7.52 -15.96 22.44
CA SER A 713 -8.60 -14.99 22.27
C SER A 713 -10.00 -15.52 22.56
N ALA A 714 -10.94 -14.59 22.77
CA ALA A 714 -12.36 -14.87 22.94
C ALA A 714 -13.23 -13.76 22.31
N LYS A 715 -14.17 -14.13 21.43
CA LYS A 715 -15.18 -13.22 20.87
C LYS A 715 -16.44 -13.25 21.72
N LEU A 716 -16.84 -12.10 22.24
CA LEU A 716 -18.00 -11.90 23.12
C LEU A 716 -19.06 -11.05 22.42
N SER A 717 -20.33 -11.21 22.82
CA SER A 717 -21.42 -10.32 22.40
C SER A 717 -22.47 -10.14 23.49
N TRP A 718 -23.18 -9.01 23.48
CA TRP A 718 -24.25 -8.69 24.42
C TRP A 718 -25.36 -7.86 23.76
N ASN A 719 -26.49 -7.68 24.44
CA ASN A 719 -27.57 -6.81 23.98
C ASN A 719 -27.28 -5.34 24.33
N PRO A 720 -27.66 -4.37 23.47
CA PRO A 720 -27.56 -2.95 23.78
C PRO A 720 -28.31 -2.59 25.08
N ALA A 721 -27.73 -1.71 25.91
CA ALA A 721 -28.34 -1.17 27.12
C ALA A 721 -28.79 0.30 26.94
N SER A 722 -29.91 0.68 27.56
CA SER A 722 -30.43 2.06 27.48
C SER A 722 -29.57 3.06 28.28
N SER A 723 -29.56 4.33 27.86
CA SER A 723 -28.79 5.41 28.52
C SER A 723 -27.29 5.13 28.62
N THR A 724 -26.72 4.48 27.60
CA THR A 724 -25.32 4.06 27.55
C THR A 724 -24.48 4.99 26.69
N LEU A 725 -23.30 5.36 27.19
CA LEU A 725 -22.25 6.10 26.48
C LEU A 725 -21.15 5.16 25.97
N GLY A 726 -20.95 4.01 26.61
CA GLY A 726 -20.02 2.96 26.20
C GLY A 726 -20.11 1.74 27.11
N TYR A 727 -19.32 0.71 26.82
CA TYR A 727 -19.27 -0.52 27.61
C TYR A 727 -17.86 -0.77 28.13
N TYR A 728 -17.76 -1.25 29.37
CA TYR A 728 -16.55 -1.85 29.92
C TYR A 728 -16.68 -3.36 29.93
N VAL A 729 -15.65 -4.03 29.39
CA VAL A 729 -15.50 -5.48 29.43
C VAL A 729 -14.50 -5.82 30.53
N TYR A 730 -14.89 -6.73 31.42
CA TYR A 730 -14.11 -7.12 32.57
C TYR A 730 -13.67 -8.57 32.45
N SER A 731 -12.43 -8.86 32.83
CA SER A 731 -11.99 -10.20 33.27
C SER A 731 -11.89 -10.20 34.79
N GLY A 732 -12.75 -10.97 35.45
CA GLY A 732 -12.96 -10.86 36.89
C GLY A 732 -13.49 -9.47 37.29
N ASP A 733 -12.63 -8.67 37.92
CA ASP A 733 -12.94 -7.29 38.36
C ASP A 733 -12.10 -6.22 37.66
N ILE A 734 -11.24 -6.61 36.73
CA ILE A 734 -10.35 -5.70 35.99
C ILE A 734 -10.98 -5.38 34.64
N VAL A 735 -11.08 -4.10 34.28
CA VAL A 735 -11.44 -3.67 32.92
C VAL A 735 -10.27 -4.00 32.00
N ILE A 736 -10.54 -4.73 30.93
CA ILE A 736 -9.52 -5.15 29.95
C ILE A 736 -9.75 -4.57 28.56
N ALA A 737 -10.93 -4.01 28.32
CA ALA A 737 -11.29 -3.33 27.09
C ALA A 737 -12.52 -2.46 27.31
N SER A 738 -12.68 -1.45 26.47
CA SER A 738 -13.83 -0.57 26.42
C SER A 738 -14.23 -0.27 24.99
N VAL A 739 -15.53 -0.08 24.74
CA VAL A 739 -16.03 0.25 23.41
C VAL A 739 -17.15 1.29 23.46
N PRO A 740 -17.33 2.10 22.39
CA PRO A 740 -18.47 3.00 22.26
C PRO A 740 -19.83 2.28 22.36
N SER A 741 -20.88 3.03 22.70
CA SER A 741 -22.23 2.48 22.88
C SER A 741 -22.84 1.82 21.63
N SER A 742 -22.32 2.13 20.44
CA SER A 742 -22.71 1.51 19.16
C SER A 742 -22.19 0.09 18.97
N MET A 743 -21.20 -0.34 19.77
CA MET A 743 -20.55 -1.64 19.64
C MET A 743 -21.00 -2.58 20.75
N THR A 744 -21.44 -3.78 20.37
CA THR A 744 -21.99 -4.78 21.29
C THR A 744 -21.41 -6.18 21.10
N ALA A 745 -20.32 -6.27 20.34
CA ALA A 745 -19.50 -7.46 20.19
C ALA A 745 -18.04 -7.03 20.13
N ILE A 746 -17.13 -7.88 20.62
CA ILE A 746 -15.70 -7.59 20.72
C ILE A 746 -14.89 -8.89 20.82
N THR A 747 -13.71 -8.93 20.24
CA THR A 747 -12.72 -9.98 20.39
C THR A 747 -11.64 -9.53 21.36
N ILE A 748 -11.53 -10.22 22.50
CA ILE A 748 -10.50 -10.00 23.50
C ILE A 748 -9.28 -10.85 23.14
N GLY A 749 -8.13 -10.21 22.92
CA GLY A 749 -6.83 -10.83 22.68
C GLY A 749 -5.97 -10.97 23.94
N GLY A 750 -4.72 -11.39 23.77
CA GLY A 750 -3.72 -11.46 24.85
C GLY A 750 -4.02 -12.48 25.95
N LEU A 751 -4.98 -13.39 25.74
CA LEU A 751 -5.33 -14.42 26.73
C LEU A 751 -4.26 -15.52 26.73
N GLN A 752 -4.00 -16.08 27.91
CA GLN A 752 -3.08 -17.20 28.05
C GLN A 752 -3.74 -18.48 27.55
N PRO A 753 -3.05 -19.31 26.74
CA PRO A 753 -3.55 -20.62 26.34
C PRO A 753 -3.81 -21.57 27.52
N GLY A 754 -4.76 -22.50 27.34
CA GLY A 754 -5.14 -23.49 28.34
C GLY A 754 -5.66 -22.92 29.67
N THR A 755 -6.21 -21.70 29.66
CA THR A 755 -6.59 -20.94 30.85
C THR A 755 -8.08 -20.59 30.83
N SER A 756 -8.72 -20.63 32.01
CA SER A 756 -10.13 -20.30 32.19
C SER A 756 -10.29 -18.84 32.64
N TYR A 757 -11.16 -18.10 31.95
CA TYR A 757 -11.47 -16.69 32.20
C TYR A 757 -12.96 -16.50 32.47
N ILE A 758 -13.29 -15.56 33.36
CA ILE A 758 -14.67 -15.16 33.65
C ILE A 758 -14.87 -13.72 33.18
N PHE A 759 -15.76 -13.52 32.21
CA PHE A 759 -16.07 -12.20 31.66
C PHE A 759 -17.42 -11.68 32.15
N LYS A 760 -17.50 -10.36 32.34
CA LYS A 760 -18.75 -9.60 32.53
C LYS A 760 -18.65 -8.26 31.81
N VAL A 761 -19.79 -7.68 31.45
CA VAL A 761 -19.86 -6.38 30.78
C VAL A 761 -20.73 -5.43 31.59
N SER A 762 -20.31 -4.17 31.71
CA SER A 762 -21.12 -3.12 32.34
C SER A 762 -21.22 -1.92 31.40
N ALA A 763 -22.40 -1.29 31.35
CA ALA A 763 -22.61 -0.07 30.59
C ALA A 763 -22.20 1.16 31.41
N VAL A 764 -21.66 2.18 30.75
CA VAL A 764 -21.34 3.48 31.34
C VAL A 764 -22.43 4.47 30.96
N GLY A 765 -23.06 5.12 31.93
CA GLY A 765 -24.10 6.11 31.72
C GLY A 765 -23.63 7.55 31.94
N GLY A 766 -24.59 8.45 32.08
CA GLY A 766 -24.36 9.87 32.27
C GLY A 766 -23.43 10.18 33.45
N GLY A 767 -22.49 11.10 33.23
CA GLY A 767 -21.45 11.47 34.20
C GLY A 767 -20.37 10.40 34.41
N GLY A 768 -20.35 9.34 33.60
CA GLY A 768 -19.40 8.24 33.74
C GLY A 768 -19.80 7.20 34.78
N ASN A 769 -21.05 7.24 35.25
CA ASN A 769 -21.54 6.30 36.25
C ASN A 769 -21.75 4.91 35.63
N VAL A 770 -21.06 3.90 36.16
CA VAL A 770 -21.16 2.52 35.70
C VAL A 770 -22.46 1.89 36.22
N GLY A 771 -23.24 1.32 35.31
CA GLY A 771 -24.47 0.58 35.60
C GLY A 771 -24.20 -0.79 36.23
N SER A 772 -25.27 -1.57 36.47
CA SER A 772 -25.11 -2.94 36.96
C SER A 772 -24.53 -3.85 35.87
N SER A 773 -23.65 -4.77 36.26
CA SER A 773 -23.02 -5.73 35.34
C SER A 773 -24.01 -6.74 34.78
N SER A 774 -23.68 -7.28 33.61
CA SER A 774 -24.37 -8.41 32.98
C SER A 774 -24.28 -9.70 33.78
N ASN A 775 -24.89 -10.77 33.26
CA ASN A 775 -24.49 -12.14 33.61
C ASN A 775 -22.99 -12.35 33.33
N THR A 776 -22.37 -13.30 34.02
CA THR A 776 -20.99 -13.73 33.73
C THR A 776 -20.98 -14.83 32.68
N VAL A 777 -19.92 -14.91 31.89
CA VAL A 777 -19.62 -16.05 31.01
C VAL A 777 -18.22 -16.58 31.31
N THR A 778 -18.05 -17.89 31.20
CA THR A 778 -16.75 -18.56 31.34
C THR A 778 -16.24 -18.94 29.96
N VAL A 779 -14.97 -18.66 29.70
CA VAL A 779 -14.26 -19.06 28.48
C VAL A 779 -13.03 -19.85 28.87
N ASP A 780 -12.85 -21.02 28.26
CA ASP A 780 -11.63 -21.82 28.36
C ASP A 780 -10.87 -21.69 27.04
N THR A 781 -9.65 -21.15 27.08
CA THR A 781 -8.79 -21.06 25.88
C THR A 781 -8.18 -22.41 25.54
N GLU A 782 -7.88 -22.63 24.25
CA GLU A 782 -7.30 -23.89 23.79
C GLU A 782 -5.88 -24.10 24.35
N SER A 783 -5.52 -25.35 24.62
CA SER A 783 -4.18 -25.69 25.11
C SER A 783 -3.22 -25.89 23.94
N LEU A 784 -2.02 -25.30 24.03
CA LEU A 784 -0.99 -25.45 23.01
C LEU A 784 -0.47 -26.90 22.91
N PRO A 785 -0.33 -27.47 21.70
CA PRO A 785 0.34 -28.74 21.48
C PRO A 785 1.79 -28.69 22.00
N GLY A 786 2.15 -29.59 22.92
CA GLY A 786 3.48 -29.60 23.53
C GLY A 786 3.85 -28.34 24.32
N GLY A 787 2.88 -27.45 24.59
CA GLY A 787 3.14 -26.14 25.19
C GLY A 787 3.81 -25.14 24.24
N GLN A 788 3.85 -25.42 22.94
CA GLN A 788 4.55 -24.59 21.95
C GLN A 788 3.58 -23.74 21.13
N THR A 789 3.94 -22.49 20.88
CA THR A 789 3.18 -21.54 20.05
C THR A 789 3.40 -21.76 18.55
N VAL A 790 4.49 -22.44 18.20
CA VAL A 790 4.83 -22.86 16.84
C VAL A 790 4.89 -24.38 16.83
N ALA A 791 4.14 -25.04 15.95
CA ALA A 791 3.99 -26.49 15.91
C ALA A 791 3.92 -27.03 14.47
N ASN A 792 3.83 -28.35 14.29
CA ASN A 792 3.61 -29.02 13.00
C ASN A 792 4.53 -28.55 11.86
N TYR A 793 5.78 -28.25 12.21
CA TYR A 793 6.79 -27.76 11.28
C TYR A 793 7.46 -28.91 10.54
N GLN A 794 7.75 -28.71 9.25
CA GLN A 794 8.48 -29.67 8.43
C GLN A 794 9.06 -29.01 7.18
N SER A 795 10.16 -29.57 6.67
CA SER A 795 10.75 -29.21 5.38
C SER A 795 10.58 -30.32 4.35
N SER A 796 10.34 -29.95 3.09
CA SER A 796 10.31 -30.83 1.92
C SER A 796 11.26 -30.30 0.85
N PRO A 797 12.57 -30.60 0.95
CA PRO A 797 13.58 -30.15 -0.02
C PRO A 797 13.45 -30.83 -1.38
N GLY A 798 13.49 -30.03 -2.44
CA GLY A 798 13.73 -30.46 -3.82
C GLY A 798 15.06 -29.92 -4.35
N GLU A 799 15.44 -30.30 -5.56
CA GLU A 799 16.76 -29.92 -6.13
C GLU A 799 16.93 -28.40 -6.26
N GLY A 800 15.92 -27.68 -6.77
CA GLY A 800 15.95 -26.24 -6.99
C GLY A 800 14.91 -25.43 -6.19
N SER A 801 14.07 -26.09 -5.40
CA SER A 801 13.02 -25.43 -4.60
C SER A 801 12.71 -26.28 -3.37
N THR A 802 12.28 -25.63 -2.29
CA THR A 802 11.94 -26.27 -1.01
C THR A 802 10.62 -25.71 -0.52
N THR A 803 9.72 -26.59 -0.07
CA THR A 803 8.54 -26.18 0.69
C THR A 803 8.83 -26.37 2.17
N ILE A 804 8.63 -25.33 2.98
CA ILE A 804 8.68 -25.40 4.44
C ILE A 804 7.31 -24.98 4.96
N GLN A 805 6.82 -25.64 6.01
CA GLN A 805 5.58 -25.25 6.67
C GLN A 805 5.74 -25.25 8.18
N ALA A 806 4.90 -24.48 8.87
CA ALA A 806 4.72 -24.50 10.32
C ALA A 806 3.35 -23.91 10.70
N ASP A 807 2.77 -24.37 11.80
CA ASP A 807 1.59 -23.77 12.40
C ASP A 807 1.99 -22.72 13.42
N ILE A 808 1.45 -21.50 13.28
CA ILE A 808 1.66 -20.37 14.19
C ILE A 808 0.34 -20.14 14.95
N LEU A 809 0.26 -20.64 16.19
CA LEU A 809 -1.01 -20.79 16.94
C LEU A 809 -1.44 -19.54 17.72
N VAL A 810 -0.55 -18.56 17.86
CA VAL A 810 -0.83 -17.27 18.50
C VAL A 810 -0.21 -16.15 17.65
N PRO A 811 -0.75 -14.92 17.72
CA PRO A 811 -0.26 -13.82 16.89
C PRO A 811 1.15 -13.36 17.26
N TYR A 812 1.96 -13.06 16.24
CA TYR A 812 3.27 -12.42 16.38
C TYR A 812 3.41 -11.26 15.41
N ALA A 813 4.29 -10.30 15.72
CA ALA A 813 4.56 -9.17 14.83
C ALA A 813 5.40 -9.61 13.62
N PHE A 814 6.36 -10.52 13.84
CA PHE A 814 7.27 -11.02 12.82
C PHE A 814 7.34 -12.54 12.86
N ILE A 815 7.19 -13.17 11.70
CA ILE A 815 7.52 -14.58 11.47
C ILE A 815 8.65 -14.63 10.45
N ARG A 816 9.80 -15.12 10.87
CA ARG A 816 11.00 -15.26 10.04
C ARG A 816 11.37 -16.72 9.89
N LEU A 817 11.75 -17.10 8.68
CA LEU A 817 12.31 -18.41 8.39
C LEU A 817 13.78 -18.25 8.05
N TYR A 818 14.66 -18.82 8.86
CA TYR A 818 16.09 -18.84 8.61
C TYR A 818 16.54 -20.18 8.07
N ILE A 819 17.47 -20.18 7.11
CA ILE A 819 18.18 -21.39 6.66
C ILE A 819 19.58 -21.37 7.27
N TRP A 820 19.87 -22.39 8.09
CA TRP A 820 21.12 -22.50 8.85
C TRP A 820 22.02 -23.61 8.32
N ASP A 821 23.33 -23.47 8.47
CA ASP A 821 24.30 -24.43 7.93
C ASP A 821 25.12 -25.16 9.01
N SER A 822 25.43 -24.50 10.11
CA SER A 822 26.34 -24.97 11.16
C SER A 822 26.01 -24.40 12.54
N VAL A 823 26.45 -25.10 13.58
CA VAL A 823 26.44 -24.59 14.97
C VAL A 823 27.66 -23.72 15.18
N GLY A 824 27.46 -22.47 15.62
CA GLY A 824 28.47 -21.43 15.70
C GLY A 824 28.79 -20.78 14.34
N CYS A 825 29.11 -19.48 14.34
CA CYS A 825 29.46 -18.72 13.15
C CYS A 825 30.98 -18.56 13.02
N GLU A 826 31.54 -18.84 11.84
CA GLU A 826 32.92 -18.51 11.49
C GLU A 826 32.99 -17.06 10.99
N PHE A 827 33.00 -16.12 11.94
CA PHE A 827 32.86 -14.68 11.71
C PHE A 827 33.90 -14.06 10.74
N ASP A 828 35.10 -14.62 10.64
CA ASP A 828 36.19 -14.07 9.82
C ASP A 828 36.13 -14.49 8.35
N THR A 829 35.60 -15.68 8.05
CA THR A 829 35.75 -16.30 6.72
C THR A 829 34.44 -16.69 6.07
N ASP A 830 33.39 -16.91 6.87
CA ASP A 830 32.06 -17.25 6.39
C ASP A 830 31.00 -16.68 7.34
N PRO A 831 30.85 -15.35 7.40
CA PRO A 831 29.99 -14.71 8.37
C PRO A 831 28.51 -15.05 8.09
N GLY A 832 27.73 -15.12 9.15
CA GLY A 832 26.29 -15.40 9.10
C GLY A 832 25.60 -14.72 10.27
N TRP A 833 24.27 -14.70 10.23
CA TRP A 833 23.48 -14.20 11.34
C TRP A 833 23.27 -15.30 12.37
N SER A 834 23.62 -15.01 13.63
CA SER A 834 23.51 -15.95 14.75
C SER A 834 22.09 -15.99 15.28
N VAL A 835 21.47 -17.17 15.33
CA VAL A 835 20.17 -17.38 16.00
C VAL A 835 20.37 -18.31 17.20
N ASN A 836 20.12 -17.78 18.39
CA ASN A 836 20.38 -18.49 19.65
C ASN A 836 19.32 -19.55 19.94
N PHE A 837 19.76 -20.74 20.31
CA PHE A 837 18.91 -21.80 20.89
C PHE A 837 19.11 -21.91 22.42
N GLU A 838 20.28 -21.54 22.92
CA GLU A 838 20.57 -21.32 24.34
C GLU A 838 21.34 -20.01 24.56
N ILE A 839 21.50 -19.59 25.81
CA ILE A 839 22.30 -18.40 26.13
C ILE A 839 23.74 -18.65 25.66
N ASP A 840 24.24 -17.79 24.79
CA ASP A 840 25.56 -17.87 24.16
C ASP A 840 25.80 -19.09 23.23
N GLU A 841 24.76 -19.88 22.90
CA GLU A 841 24.82 -20.97 21.91
C GLU A 841 23.85 -20.73 20.74
N TYR A 842 24.37 -20.80 19.51
CA TYR A 842 23.66 -20.32 18.32
C TYR A 842 23.98 -21.11 17.07
N VAL A 843 23.05 -21.08 16.11
CA VAL A 843 23.28 -21.55 14.73
C VAL A 843 23.66 -20.39 13.81
N CYS A 844 24.45 -20.69 12.79
CA CYS A 844 24.84 -19.75 11.74
C CYS A 844 23.83 -19.81 10.59
N THR A 845 23.17 -18.69 10.31
CA THR A 845 22.17 -18.58 9.24
C THR A 845 22.71 -17.79 8.05
N LYS A 846 22.35 -18.24 6.85
CA LYS A 846 22.82 -17.65 5.57
C LYS A 846 21.70 -16.98 4.79
N TYR A 847 20.49 -17.49 4.94
CA TYR A 847 19.29 -16.95 4.31
C TYR A 847 18.22 -16.69 5.36
N MET A 848 17.42 -15.68 5.10
CA MET A 848 16.25 -15.33 5.90
C MET A 848 15.09 -15.07 4.94
N VAL A 849 13.91 -15.52 5.29
CA VAL A 849 12.65 -15.08 4.69
C VAL A 849 11.92 -14.25 5.74
N GLU A 850 11.46 -13.08 5.33
CA GLU A 850 10.52 -12.24 6.08
C GLU A 850 9.44 -11.75 5.10
N GLY A 851 8.18 -12.01 5.42
CA GLY A 851 7.07 -11.83 4.48
C GLY A 851 7.25 -12.71 3.24
N THR A 852 7.19 -12.09 2.05
CA THR A 852 7.39 -12.74 0.75
C THR A 852 8.79 -12.52 0.18
N THR A 853 9.72 -11.98 0.96
CA THR A 853 11.07 -11.65 0.46
C THR A 853 12.11 -12.62 1.02
N LEU A 854 12.95 -13.14 0.12
CA LEU A 854 14.14 -13.92 0.45
C LEU A 854 15.36 -13.02 0.50
N TYR A 855 16.11 -13.13 1.59
CA TYR A 855 17.34 -12.41 1.83
C TYR A 855 18.52 -13.36 1.98
N LYS A 856 19.71 -12.87 1.61
CA LYS A 856 21.00 -13.49 1.92
C LYS A 856 21.78 -12.56 2.85
N TYR A 857 22.40 -13.13 3.86
CA TYR A 857 23.20 -12.36 4.81
C TYR A 857 24.38 -11.69 4.10
N SER A 858 24.58 -10.39 4.35
CA SER A 858 25.61 -9.56 3.71
C SER A 858 26.51 -8.82 4.70
N GLY A 859 26.30 -9.02 6.00
CA GLY A 859 27.08 -8.33 7.04
C GLY A 859 28.52 -8.81 7.15
N THR A 860 29.44 -7.87 7.27
CA THR A 860 30.84 -8.12 7.66
C THR A 860 31.05 -7.68 9.10
N LEU A 861 31.70 -8.49 9.94
CA LEU A 861 31.98 -8.07 11.32
C LEU A 861 32.96 -6.88 11.34
N PRO A 862 32.59 -5.76 11.99
CA PRO A 862 33.50 -4.66 12.21
C PRO A 862 34.72 -5.09 13.05
N GLU A 863 35.89 -4.53 12.76
CA GLU A 863 37.12 -4.81 13.52
C GLU A 863 36.91 -4.50 15.02
N GLY A 864 37.06 -5.52 15.87
CA GLY A 864 36.85 -5.42 17.32
C GLY A 864 35.42 -5.64 17.81
N SER A 865 34.44 -5.85 16.92
CA SER A 865 33.09 -6.28 17.29
C SER A 865 33.02 -7.81 17.43
N THR A 866 32.18 -8.28 18.35
CA THR A 866 31.78 -9.69 18.46
C THR A 866 30.34 -9.93 18.00
N ALA A 867 29.60 -8.86 17.69
CA ALA A 867 28.22 -8.94 17.23
C ALA A 867 28.16 -8.78 15.70
N PRO A 868 27.58 -9.75 14.97
CA PRO A 868 27.29 -9.58 13.55
C PRO A 868 26.27 -8.43 13.34
N PRO A 869 26.47 -7.53 12.36
CA PRO A 869 25.49 -6.49 12.08
C PRO A 869 24.24 -7.09 11.42
N TRP A 870 23.07 -6.50 11.68
CA TRP A 870 21.84 -6.83 10.95
C TRP A 870 21.92 -6.30 9.52
N SER A 871 22.46 -7.10 8.61
CA SER A 871 22.69 -6.72 7.21
C SER A 871 22.32 -7.84 6.27
N TRP A 872 21.34 -7.56 5.41
CA TRP A 872 20.70 -8.52 4.54
C TRP A 872 20.53 -7.93 3.14
N SER A 873 20.85 -8.71 2.11
CA SER A 873 20.66 -8.35 0.70
C SER A 873 19.49 -9.13 0.12
N VAL A 874 18.57 -8.45 -0.57
CA VAL A 874 17.44 -9.09 -1.25
C VAL A 874 17.96 -10.03 -2.34
N VAL A 875 17.45 -11.26 -2.35
CA VAL A 875 17.73 -12.28 -3.36
C VAL A 875 16.59 -12.38 -4.38
N GLY A 876 15.35 -12.27 -3.91
CA GLY A 876 14.14 -12.39 -4.73
C GLY A 876 12.91 -12.60 -3.86
N SER A 877 11.78 -12.91 -4.49
CA SER A 877 10.51 -13.22 -3.81
C SER A 877 10.29 -14.73 -3.62
N ILE A 878 9.42 -15.08 -2.68
CA ILE A 878 8.94 -16.43 -2.39
C ILE A 878 7.41 -16.45 -2.43
N SER A 879 6.81 -17.64 -2.55
CA SER A 879 5.37 -17.79 -2.31
C SER A 879 5.12 -18.14 -0.84
N LEU A 880 4.21 -17.42 -0.20
CA LEU A 880 3.77 -17.67 1.18
C LEU A 880 2.25 -17.86 1.16
N ASP A 881 1.81 -19.09 1.40
CA ASP A 881 0.40 -19.42 1.58
C ASP A 881 0.11 -19.52 3.08
N ILE A 882 -0.89 -18.78 3.57
CA ILE A 882 -1.36 -18.84 4.95
C ILE A 882 -2.79 -19.34 4.94
N THR A 883 -3.08 -20.43 5.66
CA THR A 883 -4.43 -20.97 5.82
C THR A 883 -4.63 -21.34 7.29
N ASP A 884 -5.61 -20.68 7.93
CA ASP A 884 -5.80 -20.73 9.38
C ASP A 884 -4.50 -20.40 10.14
N TYR A 885 -3.89 -21.37 10.83
CA TYR A 885 -2.60 -21.20 11.51
C TYR A 885 -1.40 -21.63 10.67
N THR A 886 -1.61 -22.34 9.56
CA THR A 886 -0.53 -22.97 8.79
C THR A 886 0.10 -21.97 7.84
N TYR A 887 1.38 -21.70 8.04
CA TYR A 887 2.23 -20.95 7.14
C TYR A 887 2.97 -21.92 6.25
N LYS A 888 2.97 -21.68 4.95
CA LYS A 888 3.66 -22.51 3.96
C LYS A 888 4.50 -21.63 3.05
N TRP A 889 5.82 -21.72 3.22
CA TRP A 889 6.83 -21.04 2.40
C TRP A 889 7.28 -21.94 1.25
N ILE A 890 7.29 -21.41 0.03
CA ILE A 890 7.85 -22.07 -1.15
C ILE A 890 9.07 -21.27 -1.60
N LEU A 891 10.24 -21.80 -1.30
CA LEU A 891 11.53 -21.15 -1.53
C LEU A 891 12.07 -21.49 -2.91
N PRO A 892 12.71 -20.54 -3.63
CA PRO A 892 13.53 -20.80 -4.82
C PRO A 892 14.93 -21.32 -4.44
N LEU A 893 15.05 -21.97 -3.28
CA LEU A 893 16.26 -22.61 -2.78
C LEU A 893 15.99 -24.09 -2.63
N GLY A 894 16.93 -24.92 -3.05
CA GLY A 894 16.87 -26.37 -2.93
C GLY A 894 18.23 -26.97 -2.64
N THR A 895 18.29 -28.30 -2.60
CA THR A 895 19.49 -29.06 -2.23
C THR A 895 20.69 -28.82 -3.14
N ALA A 896 20.50 -28.27 -4.35
CA ALA A 896 21.59 -27.87 -5.24
C ALA A 896 22.32 -26.59 -4.78
N THR A 897 21.71 -25.80 -3.88
CA THR A 897 22.22 -24.50 -3.43
C THR A 897 22.64 -24.53 -1.96
N ILE A 898 21.76 -24.99 -1.07
CA ILE A 898 22.00 -25.09 0.36
C ILE A 898 21.16 -26.22 0.94
N ASP A 899 21.56 -26.75 2.09
CA ASP A 899 20.76 -27.71 2.83
C ASP A 899 19.55 -27.01 3.48
N THR A 900 18.42 -27.05 2.79
CA THR A 900 17.15 -26.46 3.24
C THR A 900 16.33 -27.39 4.14
N SER A 901 16.87 -28.56 4.51
CA SER A 901 16.31 -29.37 5.61
C SER A 901 16.61 -28.76 6.97
N LYS A 902 17.60 -27.85 7.04
CA LYS A 902 17.99 -27.11 8.24
C LYS A 902 17.36 -25.73 8.26
N PHE A 903 16.40 -25.53 9.14
CA PHE A 903 15.74 -24.24 9.25
C PHE A 903 15.42 -23.85 10.69
N VAL A 904 15.16 -22.56 10.87
CA VAL A 904 14.62 -21.99 12.11
C VAL A 904 13.37 -21.22 11.78
N VAL A 905 12.26 -21.56 12.43
CA VAL A 905 11.07 -20.69 12.46
C VAL A 905 11.19 -19.81 13.70
N GLN A 906 11.44 -18.53 13.48
CA GLN A 906 11.46 -17.52 14.52
C GLN A 906 10.14 -16.75 14.52
N ALA A 907 9.53 -16.61 15.69
CA ALA A 907 8.35 -15.79 15.91
C ALA A 907 8.65 -14.74 17.00
N GLN A 908 8.44 -13.46 16.71
CA GLN A 908 8.81 -12.34 17.58
C GLN A 908 7.72 -11.25 17.64
N GLY A 909 7.55 -10.62 18.80
CA GLY A 909 6.62 -9.52 19.03
C GLY A 909 5.23 -9.99 19.45
N TYR A 910 4.54 -9.22 20.29
CA TYR A 910 3.24 -9.51 20.92
C TYR A 910 3.21 -10.72 21.88
N ASN A 911 4.06 -11.71 21.64
CA ASN A 911 4.29 -12.89 22.47
C ASN A 911 5.80 -13.14 22.65
N PRO A 912 6.20 -13.93 23.66
CA PRO A 912 7.61 -14.21 23.91
C PRO A 912 8.33 -14.76 22.67
N LEU A 913 9.54 -14.24 22.41
CA LEU A 913 10.40 -14.68 21.31
C LEU A 913 10.53 -16.21 21.33
N THR A 914 10.20 -16.83 20.21
CA THR A 914 10.23 -18.28 20.04
C THR A 914 11.08 -18.63 18.82
N ASN A 915 12.09 -19.46 19.02
CA ASN A 915 12.90 -20.04 17.94
C ASN A 915 12.67 -21.56 17.93
N ILE A 916 12.10 -22.08 16.85
CA ILE A 916 11.97 -23.51 16.62
C ILE A 916 13.02 -23.93 15.60
N PHE A 917 13.86 -24.89 15.98
CA PHE A 917 14.93 -25.40 15.13
C PHE A 917 14.59 -26.78 14.62
N ASP A 918 14.84 -27.00 13.33
CA ASP A 918 14.76 -28.32 12.72
C ASP A 918 16.03 -28.55 11.87
N PRO A 919 16.80 -29.63 12.13
CA PRO A 919 16.76 -30.43 13.35
C PRO A 919 17.19 -29.61 14.60
N LEU A 920 16.92 -30.11 15.80
CA LEU A 920 17.34 -29.45 17.04
C LEU A 920 18.88 -29.45 17.18
N PRO A 921 19.54 -28.29 17.37
CA PRO A 921 21.01 -28.22 17.47
C PRO A 921 21.58 -29.07 18.60
N ASN A 922 20.85 -29.17 19.71
CA ASN A 922 21.23 -29.92 20.91
C ASN A 922 21.21 -31.44 20.73
N ASP A 923 20.61 -31.95 19.66
CA ASP A 923 20.66 -33.38 19.39
C ASP A 923 22.08 -33.83 19.01
N TYR A 924 22.96 -32.89 18.64
CA TYR A 924 24.33 -33.18 18.25
C TYR A 924 25.33 -32.71 19.32
N ASP A 925 26.23 -33.61 19.74
CA ASP A 925 27.30 -33.29 20.70
C ASP A 925 28.66 -33.65 20.11
N CYS A 926 29.59 -32.70 19.96
CA CYS A 926 30.94 -32.97 19.47
C CYS A 926 31.94 -33.47 20.53
N LYS A 927 31.42 -33.94 21.67
CA LYS A 927 32.20 -34.63 22.69
C LYS A 927 32.61 -36.03 22.23
N GLY A 928 33.63 -36.55 22.91
CA GLY A 928 34.20 -37.85 22.65
C GLY A 928 35.55 -37.99 23.33
N SER A 929 36.27 -39.06 23.01
CA SER A 929 37.60 -39.28 23.55
C SER A 929 38.57 -38.16 23.14
N SER A 930 39.47 -37.77 24.05
CA SER A 930 40.58 -36.86 23.71
C SER A 930 41.50 -37.43 22.61
N MET A 931 41.47 -38.76 22.42
CA MET A 931 42.22 -39.47 21.38
C MET A 931 41.66 -39.28 19.97
N CYS A 932 40.47 -38.70 19.82
CA CYS A 932 39.90 -38.34 18.52
C CYS A 932 40.71 -37.26 17.77
N THR A 933 41.73 -36.70 18.41
CA THR A 933 42.72 -35.76 17.84
C THR A 933 43.88 -36.45 17.12
N THR A 934 43.94 -37.79 17.14
CA THR A 934 45.02 -38.59 16.54
C THR A 934 45.11 -38.35 15.03
N PRO A 935 46.31 -38.30 14.43
CA PRO A 935 46.48 -38.27 12.98
C PRO A 935 45.72 -39.40 12.27
N ASP A 936 45.19 -39.12 11.08
CA ASP A 936 44.39 -40.05 10.25
C ASP A 936 43.03 -40.48 10.83
N PHE A 937 42.61 -39.98 12.00
CA PHE A 937 41.36 -40.37 12.64
C PHE A 937 40.12 -40.19 11.74
N LEU A 938 39.99 -39.02 11.10
CA LEU A 938 38.88 -38.74 10.19
C LEU A 938 38.84 -39.72 9.01
N LYS A 939 40.00 -40.00 8.41
CA LYS A 939 40.15 -40.97 7.31
C LYS A 939 39.70 -42.37 7.74
N TRP A 940 39.95 -42.74 9.01
CA TRP A 940 39.46 -43.99 9.56
C TRP A 940 37.94 -43.97 9.79
N CYS A 941 37.37 -42.87 10.28
CA CYS A 941 35.91 -42.74 10.43
C CYS A 941 35.18 -42.85 9.09
N ASP A 942 35.67 -42.13 8.08
CA ASP A 942 35.12 -42.18 6.72
C ASP A 942 35.22 -43.59 6.14
N LYS A 943 36.31 -44.30 6.43
CA LYS A 943 36.44 -45.69 5.98
C LYS A 943 35.52 -46.64 6.75
N ALA A 944 35.36 -46.44 8.06
CA ALA A 944 34.44 -47.23 8.89
C ALA A 944 33.00 -47.10 8.40
N VAL A 945 32.51 -45.87 8.20
CA VAL A 945 31.14 -45.65 7.74
C VAL A 945 30.92 -46.13 6.29
N ASN A 946 31.91 -46.01 5.41
CA ASN A 946 31.77 -46.42 4.01
C ASN A 946 31.98 -47.93 3.78
N THR A 947 32.31 -48.69 4.83
CA THR A 947 32.45 -50.16 4.78
C THR A 947 31.35 -50.90 5.52
N ILE A 948 30.31 -50.19 5.96
CA ILE A 948 29.10 -50.80 6.53
C ILE A 948 28.24 -51.42 5.41
N GLN A 949 27.42 -52.40 5.76
CA GLN A 949 26.35 -52.87 4.88
C GLN A 949 25.34 -51.74 4.65
N ARG A 950 25.09 -51.37 3.39
CA ARG A 950 24.24 -50.23 2.97
C ARG A 950 22.92 -50.71 2.39
N ASP A 951 21.96 -50.99 3.26
CA ASP A 951 20.56 -51.31 2.93
C ASP A 951 19.61 -50.59 3.90
N ASP A 952 18.30 -50.72 3.65
CA ASP A 952 17.22 -50.13 4.44
C ASP A 952 16.68 -51.10 5.51
N ASP A 953 17.21 -52.32 5.59
CA ASP A 953 16.87 -53.27 6.64
C ASP A 953 17.59 -52.88 7.95
N ALA A 954 16.88 -52.91 9.08
CA ALA A 954 17.42 -52.53 10.39
C ALA A 954 18.42 -53.55 10.95
N TYR A 955 19.63 -53.59 10.38
CA TYR A 955 20.67 -54.58 10.67
C TYR A 955 21.46 -54.29 11.96
N TYR A 956 21.66 -53.02 12.32
CA TYR A 956 22.45 -52.64 13.49
C TYR A 956 21.53 -52.41 14.69
N THR A 957 21.68 -53.23 15.73
CA THR A 957 20.78 -53.21 16.90
C THR A 957 21.54 -53.10 18.22
N SER A 958 21.14 -52.19 19.10
CA SER A 958 21.72 -52.02 20.42
C SER A 958 20.70 -52.26 21.53
N ASN A 959 21.17 -52.77 22.67
CA ASN A 959 20.41 -52.83 23.91
C ASN A 959 21.38 -52.49 25.06
N GLY A 960 21.11 -51.40 25.79
CA GLY A 960 22.01 -50.82 26.78
C GLY A 960 23.29 -50.24 26.18
N SER A 961 24.44 -50.57 26.78
CA SER A 961 25.76 -50.05 26.37
C SER A 961 26.42 -50.82 25.21
N THR A 962 25.68 -51.67 24.50
CA THR A 962 26.24 -52.53 23.45
C THR A 962 26.39 -51.74 22.15
N LEU A 963 27.61 -51.48 21.71
CA LEU A 963 27.86 -50.73 20.48
C LEU A 963 27.70 -51.63 19.24
N THR A 964 26.78 -51.28 18.34
CA THR A 964 26.65 -51.97 17.04
C THR A 964 26.83 -50.99 15.89
N GLY A 965 27.62 -51.36 14.90
CA GLY A 965 28.05 -50.48 13.81
C GLY A 965 29.35 -51.00 13.21
N ASN A 966 30.29 -50.10 12.93
CA ASN A 966 31.57 -50.48 12.34
C ASN A 966 32.73 -49.60 12.80
N CYS A 967 33.96 -50.08 12.65
CA CYS A 967 35.17 -49.32 12.95
C CYS A 967 36.26 -49.56 11.90
N TRP A 968 37.26 -48.67 11.85
CA TRP A 968 38.47 -48.84 11.04
C TRP A 968 39.67 -48.21 11.76
N GLY A 969 40.88 -48.73 11.58
CA GLY A 969 42.08 -48.19 12.22
C GLY A 969 43.39 -48.88 11.83
N ASP A 970 44.36 -48.87 12.75
CA ASP A 970 45.66 -49.53 12.64
C ASP A 970 45.90 -50.59 13.74
N GLN A 971 44.81 -51.15 14.30
CA GLN A 971 44.77 -52.04 15.49
C GLN A 971 45.15 -51.39 16.82
N THR A 972 45.89 -50.29 16.84
CA THR A 972 46.21 -49.56 18.07
C THR A 972 45.34 -48.31 18.25
N ARG A 973 44.91 -47.72 17.13
CA ARG A 973 44.13 -46.49 17.07
C ARG A 973 43.11 -46.65 15.96
N SER A 974 41.84 -46.41 16.28
CA SER A 974 40.72 -46.59 15.34
C SER A 974 39.63 -45.57 15.60
N CYS A 975 38.82 -45.33 14.57
CA CYS A 975 37.54 -44.66 14.69
C CYS A 975 36.40 -45.67 14.55
N GLY A 976 35.36 -45.52 15.35
CA GLY A 976 34.13 -46.30 15.25
C GLY A 976 32.90 -45.41 15.10
N VAL A 977 31.91 -45.93 14.38
CA VAL A 977 30.60 -45.33 14.15
C VAL A 977 29.56 -46.35 14.59
N PHE A 978 28.82 -46.04 15.65
CA PHE A 978 27.95 -47.01 16.31
C PHE A 978 26.60 -46.40 16.70
N ILE A 979 25.57 -47.23 16.74
CA ILE A 979 24.34 -46.96 17.50
C ILE A 979 24.46 -47.54 18.91
N GLN A 980 23.88 -46.84 19.89
CA GLN A 980 23.79 -47.23 21.29
C GLN A 980 22.46 -46.79 21.90
N GLY A 981 21.98 -47.49 22.92
CA GLY A 981 20.72 -47.19 23.60
C GLY A 981 19.88 -48.45 23.87
N ASP A 982 18.77 -48.28 24.57
CA ASP A 982 17.86 -49.38 24.89
C ASP A 982 16.92 -49.66 23.72
N ASP A 983 16.89 -50.92 23.27
CA ASP A 983 16.05 -51.42 22.17
C ASP A 983 16.18 -50.64 20.84
N CYS A 984 17.39 -50.18 20.55
CA CYS A 984 17.71 -49.41 19.36
C CYS A 984 17.93 -50.28 18.14
N SER A 985 17.39 -49.87 16.99
CA SER A 985 17.66 -50.50 15.69
C SER A 985 17.78 -49.46 14.59
N ILE A 986 18.77 -49.60 13.72
CA ILE A 986 19.01 -48.67 12.62
C ILE A 986 19.46 -49.43 11.37
N SER A 987 19.01 -48.95 10.21
CA SER A 987 19.46 -49.46 8.92
C SER A 987 20.89 -49.01 8.61
N GLY A 988 21.52 -49.68 7.66
CA GLY A 988 22.84 -49.25 7.19
C GLY A 988 22.83 -47.89 6.51
N ASN A 989 21.76 -47.57 5.78
CA ASN A 989 21.59 -46.27 5.16
C ASN A 989 21.36 -45.17 6.20
N ASP A 990 20.55 -45.42 7.22
CA ASP A 990 20.28 -44.44 8.29
C ASP A 990 21.51 -44.22 9.16
N LEU A 991 22.27 -45.27 9.50
CA LEU A 991 23.52 -45.10 10.26
C LEU A 991 24.58 -44.30 9.46
N TRP A 992 24.61 -44.48 8.14
CA TRP A 992 25.45 -43.66 7.28
C TRP A 992 24.98 -42.21 7.24
N ASN A 993 23.67 -41.98 7.12
CA ASN A 993 23.06 -40.64 7.12
C ASN A 993 23.35 -39.94 8.46
N ASP A 994 23.15 -40.60 9.58
CA ASP A 994 23.43 -40.06 10.92
C ASP A 994 24.91 -39.73 11.10
N TYR A 995 25.84 -40.53 10.57
CA TYR A 995 27.25 -40.16 10.51
C TYR A 995 27.47 -38.86 9.72
N GLN A 996 26.87 -38.75 8.54
CA GLN A 996 26.96 -37.51 7.76
C GLN A 996 26.35 -36.35 8.55
N ASN A 997 25.28 -36.58 9.28
CA ASN A 997 24.60 -35.56 10.07
C ASN A 997 25.45 -35.09 11.26
N ILE A 998 26.10 -36.01 12.00
CA ILE A 998 27.05 -35.63 13.05
C ILE A 998 28.20 -34.77 12.49
N ARG A 999 28.66 -35.06 11.26
CA ARG A 999 29.73 -34.29 10.60
C ARG A 999 29.26 -32.94 10.06
N LYS A 1000 28.10 -32.91 9.40
CA LYS A 1000 27.60 -31.78 8.61
C LYS A 1000 26.57 -30.93 9.34
N ILE A 1001 25.67 -31.54 10.11
CA ILE A 1001 24.66 -30.88 10.93
C ILE A 1001 25.27 -30.50 12.28
N GLY A 1002 25.84 -31.47 13.01
CA GLY A 1002 26.50 -31.22 14.30
C GLY A 1002 27.83 -30.47 14.21
N GLY A 1003 28.41 -30.32 13.01
CA GLY A 1003 29.71 -29.64 12.83
C GLY A 1003 30.91 -30.37 13.45
N CYS A 1004 30.75 -31.63 13.83
CA CYS A 1004 31.76 -32.34 14.61
C CYS A 1004 32.96 -32.74 13.75
N LYS A 1005 34.06 -31.99 13.87
CA LYS A 1005 35.30 -32.21 13.10
C LYS A 1005 36.08 -33.47 13.51
N LYS A 1006 35.83 -34.01 14.72
CA LYS A 1006 36.59 -35.14 15.30
C LYS A 1006 35.69 -36.27 15.77
N CYS A 1007 35.22 -36.20 17.00
CA CYS A 1007 34.21 -37.11 17.54
C CYS A 1007 32.91 -36.36 17.72
N GLY A 1008 31.83 -37.11 17.81
CA GLY A 1008 30.54 -36.55 18.15
C GLY A 1008 29.45 -37.59 18.15
N SER A 1009 28.28 -37.19 18.58
CA SER A 1009 27.11 -38.05 18.68
C SER A 1009 25.85 -37.32 18.23
N TYR A 1010 24.83 -38.09 17.84
CA TYR A 1010 23.49 -37.65 17.49
C TYR A 1010 22.46 -38.40 18.33
N HIS A 1011 21.73 -37.65 19.16
CA HIS A 1011 20.59 -38.10 19.95
C HIS A 1011 19.36 -38.10 19.06
N ARG A 1012 18.87 -39.29 18.71
CA ARG A 1012 17.70 -39.48 17.86
C ARG A 1012 16.41 -39.38 18.67
N ASP A 1013 15.32 -39.02 18.00
CA ASP A 1013 13.98 -38.91 18.60
C ASP A 1013 13.45 -40.23 19.21
N ASP A 1014 13.94 -41.37 18.71
CA ASP A 1014 13.61 -42.70 19.22
C ASP A 1014 14.34 -43.05 20.53
N GLY A 1015 15.13 -42.12 21.08
CA GLY A 1015 15.94 -42.31 22.29
C GLY A 1015 17.29 -42.98 22.03
N CYS A 1016 17.59 -43.33 20.79
CA CYS A 1016 18.86 -43.94 20.39
C CYS A 1016 19.94 -42.89 20.16
N LEU A 1017 21.19 -43.32 20.27
CA LEU A 1017 22.34 -42.44 20.15
C LEU A 1017 23.30 -43.01 19.12
N VAL A 1018 23.57 -42.27 18.05
CA VAL A 1018 24.64 -42.61 17.09
C VAL A 1018 25.89 -41.87 17.51
N THR A 1019 27.03 -42.56 17.60
CA THR A 1019 28.29 -41.98 18.09
C THR A 1019 29.45 -42.29 17.16
N ILE A 1020 30.24 -41.25 16.87
CA ILE A 1020 31.57 -41.31 16.26
C ILE A 1020 32.60 -41.15 17.39
N ASN A 1021 33.32 -42.22 17.74
CA ASN A 1021 34.31 -42.15 18.82
C ASN A 1021 35.60 -42.90 18.51
N TYR A 1022 36.65 -42.61 19.29
CA TYR A 1022 37.86 -43.41 19.30
C TYR A 1022 37.58 -44.79 19.89
N VAL A 1023 38.09 -45.81 19.20
CA VAL A 1023 38.03 -47.21 19.62
C VAL A 1023 39.45 -47.75 19.69
N TYR A 1024 39.74 -48.50 20.75
CA TYR A 1024 40.98 -49.26 20.87
C TYR A 1024 40.77 -50.67 20.29
N GLN A 1025 41.69 -51.15 19.46
CA GLN A 1025 41.66 -52.49 18.83
C GLN A 1025 40.45 -52.78 17.94
N CYS A 1026 40.30 -52.03 16.85
CA CYS A 1026 39.41 -52.42 15.76
C CYS A 1026 40.04 -53.49 14.84
N ASP A 1027 39.32 -54.58 14.55
CA ASP A 1027 39.80 -55.75 13.80
C ASP A 1027 39.16 -55.89 12.39
N ASN A 1028 39.03 -54.77 11.66
CA ASN A 1028 38.39 -54.76 10.34
C ASN A 1028 39.39 -54.63 9.18
N HIS A 1029 40.57 -55.24 9.29
CA HIS A 1029 41.58 -55.28 8.22
C HIS A 1029 41.38 -56.42 7.19
N GLY A 1030 40.22 -57.09 7.22
CA GLY A 1030 39.87 -58.22 6.35
C GLY A 1030 39.43 -57.81 4.95
#